data_AF-Q1Z9T7-F1
#
_entry.id   AF-Q1Z9T7-F1
#
_cell.length_a   1.000
_cell.length_b   1.000
_cell.length_c   1.000
_cell.angle_alpha   90.00
_cell.angle_beta   90.00
_cell.angle_gamma   90.00
#
_symmetry.space_group_name_H-M   'P 1'
#
loop_
_entity.id
_entity.type
_entity.pdbx_description
1 polymer ?
#
loop_
_entity_poly.entity_id
_entity_poly.type
_entity_poly.pdbx_seq_one_letter_code
_entity_poly.pdbx_strand_id
1 'polypeptide(L)'
;MSVNKGFSFSAPKVATENSIERLSFDDFFEMSVAGDLLPAFPPRSLQQLITLVDEGRSHEISILEWLDVVENEQHWIGFNDQKVANACRAIWLAICTNDTLGNIAFFKAGLAIDGRPSTVVKPLLESMDIVRGVPGLNELDASRIDWLNAVKRKDWNALAAMCFDRLLPPRVLVKKLMLPNANTYLQHIPEYLVNCAPRSIDDNIEGWLSQCFHSLKVTRQQVVFCDALITQYLDRLYRGECKVLLEDMCLPDSDQTLWYELTDASQAKLKQTFGLSNYYELSTISRALCSERGAIALDIDEKEQKQIRSRTSFWSNYSEQFNRTRVILPQATLNYLQEDGVRLSNQVSTFSNESEDCAEVFIFELERILVVEILRGEVSETRIFKNSEWNAKRLLDGDFNCIGDIRELPQTEVHDHLIVWQYFCEKLLRTKFKIKPNANVKYFAGIPKSVSAYSHDKGLQHPDKMYLAERAEQLEQWVEIFWRHEFKTSKYGQQSGLQQKSNLYLTKAQMAKQLGNQADYELFIKKAANQGSSEAMWQLGKNMLLASRNDATQRKYGEDWIAKAASKGHLEAIETANKFRITFTPHSPLSADTPKLNVTNKSNVSKPSSKEEWDERNRERSQYLKEKYKDKKTPDNAVKVTYKKTRNYTSDDNQGLRDRAKHFSKSEWTSKNRERSQYLRKKHK
;
A
#
# COMPACT_ATOMS: atom_id res chain seq x y z
N MET A 1 11.82 44.76 40.05
CA MET A 1 10.36 44.72 39.89
C MET A 1 10.04 45.09 38.45
N SER A 2 9.63 44.10 37.65
CA SER A 2 9.19 44.28 36.27
C SER A 2 7.94 43.43 36.09
N VAL A 3 6.86 44.08 35.65
CA VAL A 3 5.51 43.54 35.54
C VAL A 3 5.46 42.61 34.35
N ASN A 4 5.19 41.32 34.62
CA ASN A 4 4.96 40.30 33.61
C ASN A 4 3.71 40.67 32.81
N LYS A 5 3.85 41.06 31.54
CA LYS A 5 2.74 41.16 30.60
C LYS A 5 2.31 39.75 30.21
N GLY A 6 1.47 39.15 31.04
CA GLY A 6 0.73 37.95 30.68
C GLY A 6 -0.19 38.27 29.49
N PHE A 7 -0.16 37.39 28.49
CA PHE A 7 -1.12 37.40 27.39
C PHE A 7 -2.55 37.30 27.95
N SER A 8 -3.34 38.36 27.85
CA SER A 8 -4.78 38.28 28.07
C SER A 8 -5.41 37.73 26.80
N PHE A 9 -5.91 36.50 26.86
CA PHE A 9 -6.84 36.02 25.85
C PHE A 9 -8.13 36.84 26.00
N SER A 10 -8.37 37.78 25.08
CA SER A 10 -9.71 38.28 24.88
C SER A 10 -10.57 37.09 24.49
N ALA A 11 -11.52 36.71 25.36
CA ALA A 11 -12.51 35.70 25.04
C ALA A 11 -13.10 36.02 23.66
N PRO A 12 -13.26 35.03 22.76
CA PRO A 12 -13.88 35.28 21.48
C PRO A 12 -15.24 35.92 21.75
N LYS A 13 -15.51 37.06 21.10
CA LYS A 13 -16.86 37.62 21.07
C LYS A 13 -17.74 36.56 20.39
N VAL A 14 -18.41 35.77 21.20
CA VAL A 14 -19.52 34.92 20.76
C VAL A 14 -20.52 35.88 20.14
N ALA A 15 -20.90 35.66 18.88
CA ALA A 15 -22.02 36.37 18.29
C ALA A 15 -23.24 36.11 19.19
N THR A 16 -23.70 37.13 19.91
CA THR A 16 -24.83 37.06 20.85
C THR A 16 -26.18 36.96 20.15
N GLU A 17 -26.24 36.29 19.00
CA GLU A 17 -27.48 36.11 18.22
C GLU A 17 -27.93 34.66 18.08
N ASN A 18 -27.16 33.66 18.55
CA ASN A 18 -27.56 32.25 18.46
C ASN A 18 -27.82 31.62 19.83
N SER A 19 -28.69 32.23 20.63
CA SER A 19 -29.34 31.48 21.72
C SER A 19 -30.40 30.55 21.12
N ILE A 20 -30.17 29.24 21.20
CA ILE A 20 -31.14 28.19 20.81
C ILE A 20 -32.45 28.28 21.64
N GLU A 21 -32.44 29.04 22.75
CA GLU A 21 -33.63 29.28 23.58
C GLU A 21 -34.56 30.38 23.01
N ARG A 22 -34.24 30.98 21.85
CA ARG A 22 -35.06 32.04 21.21
C ARG A 22 -35.31 31.81 19.72
N LEU A 23 -35.49 30.58 19.28
CA LEU A 23 -36.23 30.36 18.04
C LEU A 23 -37.71 30.54 18.38
N SER A 24 -38.25 31.73 18.11
CA SER A 24 -39.69 31.93 18.20
C SER A 24 -40.35 31.06 17.14
N PHE A 25 -41.48 30.45 17.50
CA PHE A 25 -42.32 29.68 16.59
C PHE A 25 -42.70 30.50 15.34
N ASP A 26 -42.69 31.84 15.49
CA ASP A 26 -43.07 32.84 14.51
C ASP A 26 -42.04 33.00 13.37
N ASP A 27 -40.77 32.64 13.57
CA ASP A 27 -39.72 32.82 12.54
C ASP A 27 -39.73 31.72 11.46
N PHE A 28 -40.42 30.60 11.68
CA PHE A 28 -40.50 29.48 10.73
C PHE A 28 -41.86 29.32 10.06
N PHE A 29 -42.90 29.96 10.60
CA PHE A 29 -44.25 29.96 10.08
C PHE A 29 -44.71 31.42 9.90
N GLU A 30 -44.85 31.87 8.66
CA GLU A 30 -45.81 32.93 8.37
C GLU A 30 -47.21 32.34 8.64
N MET A 31 -47.65 32.36 9.91
CA MET A 31 -49.02 32.02 10.25
C MET A 31 -49.91 33.04 9.55
N SER A 32 -50.58 32.65 8.47
CA SER A 32 -51.73 33.39 7.97
C SER A 32 -52.89 33.21 8.96
N VAL A 33 -52.81 33.87 10.13
CA VAL A 33 -53.89 33.91 11.14
C VAL A 33 -55.12 34.67 10.62
N ALA A 34 -55.03 35.26 9.43
CA ALA A 34 -56.12 35.95 8.75
C ALA A 34 -57.19 34.94 8.26
N GLY A 35 -58.04 34.47 9.18
CA GLY A 35 -59.20 33.62 8.87
C GLY A 35 -59.62 32.64 9.96
N ASP A 36 -58.80 32.43 11.00
CA ASP A 36 -59.06 31.39 12.01
C ASP A 36 -60.05 31.84 13.10
N LEU A 37 -60.86 30.89 13.59
CA LEU A 37 -61.79 31.09 14.70
C LEU A 37 -61.07 31.53 15.98
N LEU A 38 -61.61 32.55 16.64
CA LEU A 38 -61.13 32.98 17.96
C LEU A 38 -61.47 31.94 19.04
N PRO A 39 -60.63 31.78 20.08
CA PRO A 39 -60.91 30.89 21.18
C PRO A 39 -62.14 31.34 21.97
N ALA A 40 -62.90 30.39 22.51
CA ALA A 40 -64.06 30.69 23.34
C ALA A 40 -63.64 31.38 24.65
N PHE A 41 -64.47 32.33 25.12
CA PHE A 41 -64.32 32.95 26.43
C PHE A 41 -65.58 32.72 27.27
N PRO A 42 -65.51 31.99 28.41
CA PRO A 42 -64.31 31.37 29.01
C PRO A 42 -63.77 30.17 28.20
N PRO A 43 -62.49 29.78 28.40
CA PRO A 43 -61.89 28.64 27.70
C PRO A 43 -62.68 27.35 27.94
N ARG A 44 -62.92 26.58 26.87
CA ARG A 44 -63.59 25.28 26.96
C ARG A 44 -62.68 24.28 27.68
N SER A 45 -63.27 23.45 28.53
CA SER A 45 -62.56 22.31 29.15
C SER A 45 -62.33 21.19 28.14
N LEU A 46 -61.34 20.34 28.37
CA LEU A 46 -61.06 19.17 27.54
C LEU A 46 -62.30 18.27 27.31
N GLN A 47 -63.15 18.11 28.33
CA GLN A 47 -64.40 17.34 28.20
C GLN A 47 -65.38 17.99 27.21
N GLN A 48 -65.48 19.32 27.19
CA GLN A 48 -66.32 20.06 26.25
C GLN A 48 -65.79 19.96 24.81
N LEU A 49 -64.46 19.99 24.64
CA LEU A 49 -63.83 19.79 23.33
C LEU A 49 -64.12 18.38 22.78
N ILE A 50 -64.03 17.35 23.63
CA ILE A 50 -64.35 15.96 23.25
C ILE A 50 -65.81 15.85 22.81
N THR A 51 -66.74 16.44 23.55
CA THR A 51 -68.17 16.44 23.19
C THR A 51 -68.42 17.10 21.84
N LEU A 52 -67.78 18.23 21.55
CA LEU A 52 -67.89 18.89 20.24
C LEU A 52 -67.33 18.04 19.11
N VAL A 53 -66.25 17.28 19.33
CA VAL A 53 -65.73 16.32 18.35
C VAL A 53 -66.72 15.17 18.13
N ASP A 54 -67.28 14.62 19.22
CA ASP A 54 -68.25 13.51 19.15
C ASP A 54 -69.57 13.93 18.46
N GLU A 55 -69.94 15.20 18.55
CA GLU A 55 -71.09 15.80 17.84
C GLU A 55 -70.78 16.18 16.37
N GLY A 56 -69.55 15.98 15.88
CA GLY A 56 -69.14 16.37 14.53
C GLY A 56 -68.95 17.89 14.35
N ARG A 57 -68.83 18.63 15.45
CA ARG A 57 -68.69 20.10 15.52
C ARG A 57 -67.26 20.54 15.82
N SER A 58 -66.28 19.74 15.40
CA SER A 58 -64.84 20.03 15.60
C SER A 58 -64.38 21.34 14.94
N HIS A 59 -65.06 21.76 13.87
CA HIS A 59 -64.81 23.03 13.18
C HIS A 59 -65.14 24.27 14.02
N GLU A 60 -65.82 24.13 15.17
CA GLU A 60 -66.11 25.23 16.08
C GLU A 60 -65.00 25.46 17.13
N ILE A 61 -63.95 24.63 17.13
CA ILE A 61 -62.85 24.70 18.08
C ILE A 61 -61.67 25.40 17.42
N SER A 62 -61.18 26.46 18.05
CA SER A 62 -60.01 27.19 17.55
C SER A 62 -58.73 26.37 17.66
N ILE A 63 -57.75 26.69 16.81
CA ILE A 63 -56.41 26.07 16.87
C ILE A 63 -55.77 26.34 18.24
N LEU A 64 -55.99 27.52 18.83
CA LEU A 64 -55.44 27.88 20.14
C LEU A 64 -56.01 27.00 21.27
N GLU A 65 -57.30 26.68 21.25
CA GLU A 65 -57.91 25.75 22.21
C GLU A 65 -57.33 24.33 22.05
N TRP A 66 -57.06 23.89 20.82
CA TRP A 66 -56.41 22.61 20.57
C TRP A 66 -54.97 22.58 21.07
N LEU A 67 -54.20 23.63 20.81
CA LEU A 67 -52.82 23.73 21.28
C LEU A 67 -52.75 23.78 22.82
N ASP A 68 -53.66 24.48 23.48
CA ASP A 68 -53.72 24.51 24.95
C ASP A 68 -53.90 23.10 25.54
N VAL A 69 -54.81 22.26 25.00
CA VAL A 69 -54.98 20.88 25.51
C VAL A 69 -53.88 19.91 25.08
N VAL A 70 -53.20 20.16 23.95
CA VAL A 70 -52.02 19.40 23.50
C VAL A 70 -50.80 19.69 24.37
N GLU A 71 -50.73 20.87 24.99
CA GLU A 71 -49.52 21.36 25.66
C GLU A 71 -49.63 21.47 27.19
N ASN A 72 -50.84 21.62 27.72
CA ASN A 72 -51.05 21.88 29.14
C ASN A 72 -51.56 20.64 29.88
N GLU A 73 -50.69 20.04 30.69
CA GLU A 73 -51.01 18.86 31.51
C GLU A 73 -52.15 19.10 32.52
N GLN A 74 -52.45 20.36 32.88
CA GLN A 74 -53.50 20.67 33.85
C GLN A 74 -54.90 20.23 33.39
N HIS A 75 -55.17 20.26 32.07
CA HIS A 75 -56.45 19.80 31.50
C HIS A 75 -56.69 18.31 31.67
N TRP A 76 -55.63 17.53 31.94
CA TRP A 76 -55.65 16.08 32.04
C TRP A 76 -55.76 15.60 33.48
N ILE A 77 -55.64 16.49 34.47
CA ILE A 77 -55.72 16.15 35.89
C ILE A 77 -57.12 15.62 36.22
N GLY A 78 -57.18 14.44 36.85
CA GLY A 78 -58.44 13.81 37.26
C GLY A 78 -59.14 12.98 36.17
N PHE A 79 -58.53 12.83 34.99
CA PHE A 79 -58.99 11.87 33.99
C PHE A 79 -58.54 10.45 34.37
N ASN A 80 -59.41 9.45 34.17
CA ASN A 80 -59.04 8.03 34.28
C ASN A 80 -58.61 7.50 32.89
N ASP A 81 -58.04 6.29 32.85
CA ASP A 81 -57.51 5.70 31.62
C ASP A 81 -58.51 5.69 30.46
N GLN A 82 -59.79 5.43 30.73
CA GLN A 82 -60.84 5.43 29.72
C GLN A 82 -61.10 6.83 29.14
N LYS A 83 -61.13 7.86 30.00
CA LYS A 83 -61.30 9.25 29.57
C LYS A 83 -60.05 9.76 28.84
N VAL A 84 -58.86 9.36 29.28
CA VAL A 84 -57.60 9.66 28.60
C VAL A 84 -57.60 9.06 27.18
N ALA A 85 -57.98 7.79 27.04
CA ALA A 85 -58.07 7.14 25.73
C ALA A 85 -59.07 7.82 24.80
N ASN A 86 -60.25 8.21 25.31
CA ASN A 86 -61.24 8.94 24.50
C ASN A 86 -60.75 10.34 24.11
N ALA A 87 -60.08 11.05 25.03
CA ALA A 87 -59.47 12.35 24.75
C ALA A 87 -58.39 12.26 23.67
N CYS A 88 -57.48 11.29 23.77
CA CYS A 88 -56.45 11.04 22.76
C CYS A 88 -57.06 10.75 21.39
N ARG A 89 -58.12 9.93 21.31
CA ARG A 89 -58.83 9.67 20.04
C ARG A 89 -59.38 10.97 19.42
N ALA A 90 -60.06 11.79 20.21
CA ALA A 90 -60.66 13.03 19.73
C ALA A 90 -59.61 14.06 19.26
N ILE A 91 -58.51 14.20 20.03
CA ILE A 91 -57.40 15.09 19.69
C ILE A 91 -56.68 14.61 18.42
N TRP A 92 -56.40 13.31 18.29
CA TRP A 92 -55.78 12.77 17.08
C TRP A 92 -56.67 12.92 15.84
N LEU A 93 -57.99 12.77 15.99
CA LEU A 93 -58.93 13.08 14.92
C LEU A 93 -58.83 14.55 14.49
N ALA A 94 -58.76 15.49 15.45
CA ALA A 94 -58.59 16.91 15.14
C ALA A 94 -57.24 17.19 14.46
N ILE A 95 -56.15 16.61 14.96
CA ILE A 95 -54.80 16.74 14.39
C ILE A 95 -54.75 16.26 12.93
N CYS A 96 -55.41 15.14 12.61
CA CYS A 96 -55.39 14.56 11.26
C CYS A 96 -56.39 15.21 10.29
N THR A 97 -57.31 16.05 10.78
CA THR A 97 -58.33 16.71 9.95
C THR A 97 -58.13 18.22 9.82
N ASN A 98 -57.17 18.80 10.56
CA ASN A 98 -56.77 20.19 10.46
C ASN A 98 -55.27 20.29 10.16
N ASP A 99 -54.92 20.70 8.94
CA ASP A 99 -53.53 20.72 8.45
C ASP A 99 -52.59 21.57 9.31
N THR A 100 -53.05 22.75 9.75
CA THR A 100 -52.25 23.64 10.60
C THR A 100 -51.97 22.96 11.93
N LEU A 101 -53.01 22.50 12.64
CA LEU A 101 -52.85 21.79 13.90
C LEU A 101 -51.98 20.53 13.74
N GLY A 102 -52.17 19.78 12.66
CA GLY A 102 -51.39 18.62 12.26
C GLY A 102 -49.89 18.94 12.18
N ASN A 103 -49.54 19.95 11.39
CA ASN A 103 -48.16 20.38 11.21
C ASN A 103 -47.50 20.77 12.54
N ILE A 104 -48.21 21.52 13.39
CA ILE A 104 -47.69 21.94 14.70
C ILE A 104 -47.51 20.73 15.62
N ALA A 105 -48.53 19.88 15.73
CA ALA A 105 -48.53 18.72 16.64
C ALA A 105 -47.47 17.68 16.24
N PHE A 106 -47.36 17.33 14.97
CA PHE A 106 -46.33 16.39 14.50
C PHE A 106 -44.92 16.96 14.64
N PHE A 107 -44.74 18.26 14.39
CA PHE A 107 -43.45 18.91 14.61
C PHE A 107 -43.04 18.83 16.09
N LYS A 108 -43.94 19.19 17.01
CA LYS A 108 -43.67 19.12 18.45
C LYS A 108 -43.51 17.69 18.97
N ALA A 109 -44.25 16.73 18.43
CA ALA A 109 -44.06 15.32 18.73
C ALA A 109 -42.67 14.83 18.29
N GLY A 110 -42.21 15.27 17.10
CA GLY A 110 -40.85 15.03 16.63
C GLY A 110 -39.77 15.55 17.58
N LEU A 111 -39.94 16.77 18.10
CA LEU A 111 -39.03 17.33 19.12
C LEU A 111 -39.04 16.50 20.40
N ALA A 112 -40.23 16.13 20.90
CA ALA A 112 -40.38 15.37 22.14
C ALA A 112 -39.71 13.99 22.05
N ILE A 113 -39.93 13.27 20.94
CA ILE A 113 -39.37 11.94 20.71
C ILE A 113 -37.84 11.98 20.55
N ASP A 114 -37.30 13.06 19.96
CA ASP A 114 -35.84 13.29 19.88
C ASP A 114 -35.23 13.71 21.22
N GLY A 115 -36.02 13.79 22.31
CA GLY A 115 -35.56 14.16 23.65
C GLY A 115 -35.28 15.66 23.82
N ARG A 116 -35.80 16.51 22.92
CA ARG A 116 -35.70 17.96 23.02
C ARG A 116 -36.85 18.52 23.86
N PRO A 117 -36.68 19.72 24.47
CA PRO A 117 -37.77 20.40 25.15
C PRO A 117 -38.97 20.54 24.22
N SER A 118 -40.10 19.97 24.62
CA SER A 118 -41.38 20.04 23.91
C SER A 118 -42.49 20.03 24.95
N THR A 119 -43.55 20.79 24.68
CA THR A 119 -44.69 20.94 25.58
C THR A 119 -45.76 19.87 25.39
N VAL A 120 -45.62 18.97 24.42
CA VAL A 120 -46.64 17.95 24.13
C VAL A 120 -46.85 17.02 25.32
N VAL A 121 -48.11 16.89 25.75
CA VAL A 121 -48.50 16.04 26.88
C VAL A 121 -48.19 14.56 26.62
N LYS A 122 -47.72 13.86 27.66
CA LYS A 122 -47.32 12.43 27.58
C LYS A 122 -48.41 11.48 27.04
N PRO A 123 -49.69 11.59 27.45
CA PRO A 123 -50.72 10.68 26.95
C PRO A 123 -50.88 10.71 25.42
N LEU A 124 -50.63 11.87 24.81
CA LEU A 124 -50.71 12.01 23.36
C LEU A 124 -49.53 11.30 22.67
N LEU A 125 -48.31 11.46 23.17
CA LEU A 125 -47.11 10.76 22.65
C LEU A 125 -47.19 9.24 22.82
N GLU A 126 -47.78 8.78 23.92
CA GLU A 126 -47.97 7.36 24.22
C GLU A 126 -49.03 6.72 23.33
N SER A 127 -50.05 7.49 22.93
CA SER A 127 -51.17 7.02 22.10
C SER A 127 -50.94 7.14 20.59
N MET A 128 -49.76 7.56 20.12
CA MET A 128 -49.50 7.69 18.67
C MET A 128 -49.77 6.41 17.85
N ASP A 129 -49.65 5.22 18.45
CA ASP A 129 -49.92 3.96 17.74
C ASP A 129 -51.40 3.83 17.31
N ILE A 130 -52.35 4.52 17.97
CA ILE A 130 -53.78 4.46 17.60
C ILE A 130 -54.14 5.34 16.39
N VAL A 131 -53.24 6.22 15.95
CA VAL A 131 -53.53 7.22 14.89
C VAL A 131 -53.77 6.57 13.53
N ARG A 132 -53.16 5.41 13.27
CA ARG A 132 -53.41 4.63 12.05
C ARG A 132 -54.87 4.22 11.86
N GLY A 133 -55.66 4.15 12.94
CA GLY A 133 -57.07 3.82 12.91
C GLY A 133 -58.01 5.03 12.82
N VAL A 134 -57.47 6.26 12.72
CA VAL A 134 -58.27 7.50 12.70
C VAL A 134 -58.89 7.70 11.31
N PRO A 135 -60.23 7.91 11.22
CA PRO A 135 -60.88 8.22 9.95
C PRO A 135 -60.37 9.55 9.36
N GLY A 136 -60.14 9.57 8.04
CA GLY A 136 -59.69 10.78 7.34
C GLY A 136 -58.19 11.03 7.34
N LEU A 137 -57.38 10.08 7.84
CA LEU A 137 -55.92 10.17 7.81
C LEU A 137 -55.40 10.22 6.36
N ASN A 138 -54.72 11.32 6.01
CA ASN A 138 -54.07 11.46 4.71
C ASN A 138 -52.73 10.71 4.65
N GLU A 139 -52.17 10.53 3.44
CA GLU A 139 -50.91 9.79 3.23
C GLU A 139 -49.69 10.45 3.89
N LEU A 140 -49.68 11.79 3.99
CA LEU A 140 -48.58 12.53 4.60
C LEU A 140 -48.53 12.28 6.11
N ASP A 141 -49.66 12.36 6.79
CA ASP A 141 -49.80 12.10 8.21
C ASP A 141 -49.55 10.63 8.54
N ALA A 142 -50.05 9.71 7.71
CA ALA A 142 -49.68 8.30 7.79
C ALA A 142 -48.15 8.10 7.76
N SER A 143 -47.46 8.79 6.84
CA SER A 143 -46.00 8.72 6.71
C SER A 143 -45.28 9.38 7.90
N ARG A 144 -45.81 10.47 8.45
CA ARG A 144 -45.28 11.12 9.66
C ARG A 144 -45.35 10.19 10.87
N ILE A 145 -46.49 9.52 11.06
CA ILE A 145 -46.71 8.58 12.17
C ILE A 145 -45.73 7.41 12.07
N ASP A 146 -45.58 6.81 10.88
CA ASP A 146 -44.64 5.70 10.66
C ASP A 146 -43.21 6.10 11.00
N TRP A 147 -42.80 7.26 10.51
CA TRP A 147 -41.48 7.80 10.78
C TRP A 147 -41.27 8.01 12.28
N LEU A 148 -42.18 8.72 12.94
CA LEU A 148 -42.07 9.02 14.37
C LEU A 148 -42.14 7.76 15.25
N ASN A 149 -42.95 6.77 14.90
CA ASN A 149 -43.00 5.48 15.60
C ASN A 149 -41.70 4.69 15.44
N ALA A 150 -41.09 4.70 14.26
CA ALA A 150 -39.78 4.09 14.03
C ALA A 150 -38.68 4.80 14.85
N VAL A 151 -38.71 6.14 14.93
CA VAL A 151 -37.80 6.91 15.82
C VAL A 151 -38.02 6.52 17.28
N LYS A 152 -39.28 6.49 17.76
CA LYS A 152 -39.63 6.11 19.14
C LYS A 152 -39.12 4.72 19.52
N ARG A 153 -39.19 3.77 18.57
CA ARG A 153 -38.69 2.39 18.72
C ARG A 153 -37.19 2.25 18.49
N LYS A 154 -36.50 3.32 18.09
CA LYS A 154 -35.08 3.34 17.68
C LYS A 154 -34.78 2.34 16.54
N ASP A 155 -35.74 2.15 15.64
CA ASP A 155 -35.61 1.25 14.49
C ASP A 155 -34.99 2.00 13.30
N TRP A 156 -33.67 2.16 13.35
CA TRP A 156 -32.91 2.89 12.34
C TRP A 156 -32.95 2.21 10.96
N ASN A 157 -33.11 0.89 10.94
CA ASN A 157 -33.22 0.13 9.71
C ASN A 157 -34.55 0.41 9.00
N ALA A 158 -35.67 0.45 9.76
CA ALA A 158 -36.96 0.86 9.20
C ALA A 158 -36.92 2.29 8.63
N LEU A 159 -36.24 3.23 9.31
CA LEU A 159 -36.07 4.59 8.79
C LEU A 159 -35.25 4.62 7.49
N ALA A 160 -34.18 3.84 7.39
CA ALA A 160 -33.40 3.71 6.17
C ALA A 160 -34.22 3.09 5.03
N ALA A 161 -35.01 2.05 5.31
CA ALA A 161 -35.93 1.44 4.34
C ALA A 161 -36.98 2.45 3.83
N MET A 162 -37.58 3.25 4.71
CA MET A 162 -38.53 4.30 4.31
C MET A 162 -37.89 5.38 3.41
N CYS A 163 -36.59 5.66 3.60
CA CYS A 163 -35.81 6.55 2.74
C CYS A 163 -35.61 5.91 1.35
N PHE A 164 -35.25 4.63 1.33
CA PHE A 164 -35.05 3.85 0.12
C PHE A 164 -36.33 3.70 -0.71
N ASP A 165 -37.46 3.35 -0.08
CA ASP A 165 -38.76 3.16 -0.76
C ASP A 165 -39.20 4.41 -1.53
N ARG A 166 -38.75 5.58 -1.10
CA ARG A 166 -39.06 6.88 -1.72
C ARG A 166 -37.90 7.44 -2.54
N LEU A 167 -36.75 6.76 -2.57
CA LEU A 167 -35.48 7.23 -3.16
C LEU A 167 -35.11 8.66 -2.72
N LEU A 168 -35.23 8.94 -1.42
CA LEU A 168 -34.88 10.24 -0.84
C LEU A 168 -33.80 10.10 0.23
N PRO A 169 -32.82 11.01 0.29
CA PRO A 169 -31.90 11.07 1.43
C PRO A 169 -32.63 11.41 2.73
N PRO A 170 -32.15 10.96 3.91
CA PRO A 170 -32.87 11.12 5.18
C PRO A 170 -33.30 12.56 5.51
N ARG A 171 -32.41 13.53 5.30
CA ARG A 171 -32.72 14.95 5.54
C ARG A 171 -33.80 15.49 4.62
N VAL A 172 -33.83 15.02 3.36
CA VAL A 172 -34.82 15.44 2.38
C VAL A 172 -36.18 14.86 2.73
N LEU A 173 -36.23 13.60 3.17
CA LEU A 173 -37.47 12.96 3.61
C LEU A 173 -38.04 13.65 4.86
N VAL A 174 -37.22 13.90 5.90
CA VAL A 174 -37.66 14.64 7.10
C VAL A 174 -38.25 16.00 6.75
N LYS A 175 -37.61 16.73 5.81
CA LYS A 175 -38.14 18.01 5.33
C LYS A 175 -39.48 17.85 4.60
N LYS A 176 -39.64 16.83 3.74
CA LYS A 176 -40.93 16.53 3.08
C LYS A 176 -42.02 16.14 4.07
N LEU A 177 -41.66 15.46 5.16
CA LEU A 177 -42.57 15.14 6.26
C LEU A 177 -42.89 16.35 7.14
N MET A 178 -42.27 17.52 6.90
CA MET A 178 -42.39 18.73 7.71
C MET A 178 -42.04 18.51 9.19
N LEU A 179 -41.12 17.59 9.46
CA LEU A 179 -40.62 17.32 10.80
C LEU A 179 -39.41 18.21 11.11
N PRO A 180 -39.01 18.37 12.39
CA PRO A 180 -37.88 19.20 12.75
C PRO A 180 -36.60 18.75 12.02
N ASN A 181 -35.76 19.66 11.55
CA ASN A 181 -34.52 19.29 10.85
C ASN A 181 -33.33 19.07 11.82
N ALA A 182 -33.41 19.65 13.01
CA ALA A 182 -32.41 19.54 14.05
C ALA A 182 -32.69 18.31 14.92
N ASN A 183 -32.41 17.12 14.38
CA ASN A 183 -32.67 15.87 15.08
C ASN A 183 -31.38 15.13 15.39
N THR A 184 -31.25 14.65 16.63
CA THR A 184 -30.13 13.81 17.03
C THR A 184 -30.23 12.43 16.39
N TYR A 185 -31.43 11.86 16.23
CA TYR A 185 -31.60 10.52 15.67
C TYR A 185 -31.08 10.35 14.24
N LEU A 186 -31.04 11.43 13.44
CA LEU A 186 -30.54 11.40 12.05
C LEU A 186 -29.07 10.97 11.97
N GLN A 187 -28.30 11.07 13.05
CA GLN A 187 -26.90 10.65 13.07
C GLN A 187 -26.72 9.11 13.01
N HIS A 188 -27.77 8.35 13.33
CA HIS A 188 -27.73 6.88 13.39
C HIS A 188 -28.16 6.20 12.09
N ILE A 189 -28.93 6.89 11.24
CA ILE A 189 -29.44 6.33 9.98
C ILE A 189 -28.33 5.99 8.95
N PRO A 190 -27.25 6.79 8.79
CA PRO A 190 -26.25 6.56 7.74
C PRO A 190 -25.67 5.14 7.68
N GLU A 191 -25.48 4.48 8.82
CA GLU A 191 -24.91 3.13 8.92
C GLU A 191 -25.81 2.05 8.27
N TYR A 192 -27.08 2.37 8.00
CA TYR A 192 -28.07 1.44 7.47
C TYR A 192 -28.44 1.70 6.00
N LEU A 193 -28.04 2.85 5.43
CA LEU A 193 -28.45 3.27 4.09
C LEU A 193 -28.01 2.32 2.97
N VAL A 194 -26.79 1.79 3.06
CA VAL A 194 -26.29 0.83 2.06
C VAL A 194 -26.98 -0.54 2.21
N ASN A 195 -27.26 -0.94 3.45
CA ASN A 195 -27.77 -2.26 3.79
C ASN A 195 -29.25 -2.46 3.45
N CYS A 196 -30.03 -1.37 3.35
CA CYS A 196 -31.44 -1.45 2.96
C CYS A 196 -31.64 -1.56 1.44
N ALA A 197 -30.62 -1.27 0.63
CA ALA A 197 -30.68 -1.44 -0.82
C ALA A 197 -30.66 -2.94 -1.21
N PRO A 198 -31.33 -3.32 -2.31
CA PRO A 198 -31.32 -4.68 -2.82
C PRO A 198 -29.94 -5.06 -3.36
N ARG A 199 -29.65 -6.37 -3.41
CA ARG A 199 -28.36 -6.89 -3.91
C ARG A 199 -28.04 -6.48 -5.36
N SER A 200 -29.07 -6.24 -6.17
CA SER A 200 -28.93 -5.72 -7.54
C SER A 200 -29.32 -4.25 -7.51
N ILE A 201 -28.38 -3.38 -7.90
CA ILE A 201 -28.59 -1.94 -8.00
C ILE A 201 -28.70 -1.55 -9.47
N ASP A 202 -29.64 -0.67 -9.78
CA ASP A 202 -29.77 0.00 -11.07
C ASP A 202 -29.32 1.46 -10.95
N ASP A 203 -29.39 2.21 -12.05
CA ASP A 203 -28.95 3.61 -12.09
C ASP A 203 -29.71 4.52 -11.10
N ASN A 204 -30.99 4.23 -10.82
CA ASN A 204 -31.78 5.02 -9.87
C ASN A 204 -31.30 4.78 -8.43
N ILE A 205 -31.01 3.53 -8.09
CA ILE A 205 -30.49 3.16 -6.77
C ILE A 205 -29.08 3.71 -6.60
N GLU A 206 -28.23 3.66 -7.63
CA GLU A 206 -26.91 4.28 -7.60
C GLU A 206 -26.99 5.80 -7.38
N GLY A 207 -27.87 6.50 -8.12
CA GLY A 207 -28.09 7.93 -7.93
C GLY A 207 -28.57 8.27 -6.51
N TRP A 208 -29.46 7.45 -5.94
CA TRP A 208 -29.90 7.63 -4.55
C TRP A 208 -28.77 7.40 -3.52
N LEU A 209 -27.95 6.35 -3.70
CA LEU A 209 -26.80 6.09 -2.82
C LEU A 209 -25.77 7.22 -2.89
N SER A 210 -25.50 7.72 -4.10
CA SER A 210 -24.65 8.88 -4.34
C SER A 210 -25.18 10.13 -3.61
N GLN A 211 -26.47 10.44 -3.74
CA GLN A 211 -27.10 11.56 -3.01
C GLN A 211 -27.05 11.37 -1.49
N CYS A 212 -27.23 10.14 -1.02
CA CYS A 212 -27.10 9.80 0.40
C CYS A 212 -25.70 10.13 0.91
N PHE A 213 -24.64 9.72 0.20
CA PHE A 213 -23.26 10.05 0.55
C PHE A 213 -23.02 11.56 0.67
N HIS A 214 -23.44 12.33 -0.34
CA HIS A 214 -23.27 13.79 -0.36
C HIS A 214 -24.07 14.51 0.73
N SER A 215 -25.07 13.85 1.33
CA SER A 215 -25.84 14.40 2.46
C SER A 215 -25.17 14.20 3.83
N LEU A 216 -24.12 13.36 3.90
CA LEU A 216 -23.36 13.08 5.11
C LEU A 216 -22.43 14.25 5.44
N LYS A 217 -22.38 14.62 6.72
CA LYS A 217 -21.59 15.78 7.19
C LYS A 217 -20.31 15.40 7.92
N VAL A 218 -20.21 14.15 8.38
CA VAL A 218 -19.13 13.70 9.26
C VAL A 218 -18.32 12.63 8.53
N THR A 219 -17.00 12.80 8.51
CA THR A 219 -16.06 11.87 7.86
C THR A 219 -16.27 10.43 8.31
N ARG A 220 -16.46 10.18 9.61
CA ARG A 220 -16.75 8.84 10.13
C ARG A 220 -17.98 8.18 9.48
N GLN A 221 -19.05 8.95 9.21
CA GLN A 221 -20.25 8.40 8.55
C GLN A 221 -19.96 8.08 7.08
N GLN A 222 -19.19 8.93 6.41
CA GLN A 222 -18.75 8.70 5.02
C GLN A 222 -17.90 7.44 4.90
N VAL A 223 -16.97 7.22 5.83
CA VAL A 223 -16.13 6.02 5.89
C VAL A 223 -16.98 4.76 6.06
N VAL A 224 -17.88 4.74 7.05
CA VAL A 224 -18.78 3.58 7.28
C VAL A 224 -19.66 3.31 6.06
N PHE A 225 -20.15 4.36 5.40
CA PHE A 225 -20.93 4.24 4.17
C PHE A 225 -20.09 3.63 3.04
N CYS A 226 -18.87 4.13 2.82
CA CYS A 226 -17.97 3.61 1.78
C CYS A 226 -17.54 2.16 2.04
N ASP A 227 -17.20 1.80 3.28
CA ASP A 227 -16.87 0.42 3.65
C ASP A 227 -18.03 -0.55 3.32
N ALA A 228 -19.26 -0.16 3.65
CA ALA A 228 -20.44 -0.96 3.32
C ALA A 228 -20.64 -1.08 1.80
N LEU A 229 -20.49 0.03 1.06
CA LEU A 229 -20.65 0.08 -0.39
C LEU A 229 -19.60 -0.80 -1.10
N ILE A 230 -18.34 -0.70 -0.70
CA ILE A 230 -17.22 -1.50 -1.21
C ILE A 230 -17.47 -3.00 -0.96
N THR A 231 -17.85 -3.32 0.28
CA THR A 231 -18.05 -4.71 0.68
C THR A 231 -19.16 -5.37 -0.13
N GLN A 232 -20.29 -4.69 -0.32
CA GLN A 232 -21.48 -5.28 -0.94
C GLN A 232 -21.52 -5.19 -2.47
N TYR A 233 -21.04 -4.09 -3.05
CA TYR A 233 -21.36 -3.75 -4.44
C TYR A 233 -20.15 -3.59 -5.35
N LEU A 234 -18.92 -3.43 -4.85
CA LEU A 234 -17.75 -3.10 -5.67
C LEU A 234 -17.57 -4.01 -6.89
N ASP A 235 -17.78 -5.33 -6.75
CA ASP A 235 -17.60 -6.30 -7.84
C ASP A 235 -18.64 -6.17 -8.97
N ARG A 236 -19.72 -5.42 -8.73
CA ARG A 236 -20.82 -5.18 -9.67
C ARG A 236 -20.83 -3.76 -10.22
N LEU A 237 -20.04 -2.86 -9.65
CA LEU A 237 -19.91 -1.47 -10.09
C LEU A 237 -18.98 -1.41 -11.30
N TYR A 238 -19.55 -1.52 -12.50
CA TYR A 238 -18.79 -1.41 -13.76
C TYR A 238 -18.68 0.03 -14.24
N ARG A 239 -19.78 0.80 -14.12
CA ARG A 239 -19.97 2.21 -14.49
C ARG A 239 -21.08 2.78 -13.59
N GLY A 240 -21.16 4.10 -13.46
CA GLY A 240 -22.22 4.77 -12.71
C GLY A 240 -21.70 5.67 -11.60
N GLU A 241 -22.60 6.39 -10.94
CA GLU A 241 -22.27 7.42 -9.94
C GLU A 241 -21.55 6.82 -8.73
N CYS A 242 -21.95 5.63 -8.28
CA CYS A 242 -21.32 4.99 -7.12
C CYS A 242 -19.87 4.57 -7.41
N LYS A 243 -19.56 4.18 -8.66
CA LYS A 243 -18.19 3.88 -9.05
C LYS A 243 -17.32 5.14 -9.05
N VAL A 244 -17.81 6.20 -9.69
CA VAL A 244 -17.12 7.50 -9.73
C VAL A 244 -16.89 8.02 -8.31
N LEU A 245 -17.90 7.88 -7.43
CA LEU A 245 -17.79 8.21 -6.02
C LEU A 245 -16.63 7.47 -5.33
N LEU A 246 -16.52 6.15 -5.53
CA LEU A 246 -15.44 5.37 -4.93
C LEU A 246 -14.08 5.74 -5.54
N GLU A 247 -14.02 6.05 -6.84
CA GLU A 247 -12.79 6.53 -7.49
C GLU A 247 -12.35 7.88 -6.90
N ASP A 248 -13.27 8.84 -6.80
CA ASP A 248 -12.99 10.21 -6.35
C ASP A 248 -12.73 10.30 -4.83
N MET A 249 -13.42 9.48 -4.02
CA MET A 249 -13.37 9.61 -2.56
C MET A 249 -12.58 8.50 -1.87
N CYS A 250 -12.40 7.33 -2.50
CA CYS A 250 -11.81 6.17 -1.82
C CYS A 250 -10.47 5.73 -2.40
N LEU A 251 -10.04 6.22 -3.57
CA LEU A 251 -8.70 5.91 -4.08
C LEU A 251 -7.63 6.82 -3.46
N PRO A 252 -6.40 6.32 -3.25
CA PRO A 252 -5.33 7.09 -2.62
C PRO A 252 -4.83 8.27 -3.47
N ASP A 253 -5.15 8.28 -4.76
CA ASP A 253 -4.75 9.25 -5.77
C ASP A 253 -5.55 10.57 -5.68
N SER A 254 -6.67 10.56 -4.96
CA SER A 254 -7.66 11.64 -4.96
C SER A 254 -7.40 12.68 -3.86
N ASP A 255 -7.65 13.96 -4.17
CA ASP A 255 -7.34 15.10 -3.29
C ASP A 255 -8.08 15.04 -1.92
N GLN A 256 -9.27 14.42 -1.88
CA GLN A 256 -10.10 14.27 -0.68
C GLN A 256 -10.32 12.79 -0.33
N THR A 257 -9.23 12.02 -0.31
CA THR A 257 -9.31 10.58 -0.11
C THR A 257 -9.63 10.16 1.33
N LEU A 258 -10.60 9.25 1.45
CA LEU A 258 -10.95 8.50 2.66
C LEU A 258 -10.13 7.21 2.80
N TRP A 259 -9.25 6.89 1.84
CA TRP A 259 -8.49 5.64 1.76
C TRP A 259 -7.88 5.21 3.10
N TYR A 260 -7.26 6.15 3.81
CA TYR A 260 -6.52 5.89 5.05
C TYR A 260 -7.40 5.66 6.29
N GLU A 261 -8.72 5.79 6.14
CA GLU A 261 -9.70 5.62 7.20
C GLU A 261 -10.58 4.38 6.96
N LEU A 262 -10.57 3.84 5.73
CA LEU A 262 -11.23 2.60 5.38
C LEU A 262 -10.64 1.40 6.12
N THR A 263 -11.45 0.36 6.28
CA THR A 263 -10.99 -0.91 6.84
C THR A 263 -9.98 -1.61 5.91
N ASP A 264 -9.09 -2.42 6.50
CA ASP A 264 -8.11 -3.22 5.76
C ASP A 264 -8.77 -4.11 4.69
N ALA A 265 -9.97 -4.64 5.00
CA ALA A 265 -10.73 -5.47 4.08
C ALA A 265 -11.18 -4.68 2.84
N SER A 266 -11.71 -3.47 3.04
CA SER A 266 -12.11 -2.58 1.95
C SER A 266 -10.91 -2.13 1.12
N GLN A 267 -9.81 -1.75 1.78
CA GLN A 267 -8.56 -1.40 1.09
C GLN A 267 -8.07 -2.56 0.23
N ALA A 268 -8.01 -3.79 0.77
CA ALA A 268 -7.58 -4.97 0.02
C ALA A 268 -8.47 -5.22 -1.22
N LYS A 269 -9.80 -5.06 -1.07
CA LYS A 269 -10.74 -5.21 -2.17
C LYS A 269 -10.54 -4.14 -3.24
N LEU A 270 -10.37 -2.88 -2.84
CA LEU A 270 -10.04 -1.78 -3.76
C LEU A 270 -8.69 -2.01 -4.45
N LYS A 271 -7.64 -2.46 -3.75
CA LYS A 271 -6.34 -2.80 -4.36
C LYS A 271 -6.51 -3.85 -5.45
N GLN A 272 -7.30 -4.90 -5.18
CA GLN A 272 -7.58 -5.95 -6.15
C GLN A 272 -8.35 -5.43 -7.35
N THR A 273 -9.44 -4.67 -7.13
CA THR A 273 -10.35 -4.22 -8.19
C THR A 273 -9.71 -3.15 -9.09
N PHE A 274 -8.94 -2.23 -8.49
CA PHE A 274 -8.31 -1.12 -9.22
C PHE A 274 -6.83 -1.36 -9.56
N GLY A 275 -6.27 -2.51 -9.20
CA GLY A 275 -4.87 -2.82 -9.48
C GLY A 275 -3.88 -1.91 -8.73
N LEU A 276 -4.23 -1.46 -7.52
CA LEU A 276 -3.41 -0.53 -6.76
C LEU A 276 -2.16 -1.24 -6.21
N SER A 277 -0.98 -0.72 -6.53
CA SER A 277 0.30 -1.25 -6.05
C SER A 277 0.69 -0.67 -4.69
N ASN A 278 1.64 -1.29 -3.97
CA ASN A 278 2.21 -0.72 -2.74
C ASN A 278 3.03 0.57 -2.98
N TYR A 279 3.07 1.06 -4.22
CA TYR A 279 3.79 2.25 -4.65
C TYR A 279 3.17 3.58 -4.19
N TYR A 280 1.89 3.60 -3.81
CA TYR A 280 1.20 4.84 -3.43
C TYR A 280 1.81 5.56 -2.22
N GLU A 281 2.25 4.80 -1.22
CA GLU A 281 2.94 5.36 -0.05
C GLU A 281 4.24 6.08 -0.46
N LEU A 282 4.99 5.49 -1.39
CA LEU A 282 6.24 6.07 -1.92
C LEU A 282 5.98 7.40 -2.64
N SER A 283 4.88 7.51 -3.38
CA SER A 283 4.47 8.76 -4.04
C SER A 283 4.07 9.85 -3.04
N THR A 284 3.42 9.46 -1.93
CA THR A 284 3.00 10.37 -0.87
C THR A 284 4.19 10.91 -0.11
N ILE A 285 5.14 10.04 0.26
CA ILE A 285 6.41 10.44 0.86
C ILE A 285 7.15 11.41 -0.07
N SER A 286 7.35 11.05 -1.34
CA SER A 286 8.02 11.91 -2.33
C SER A 286 7.39 13.30 -2.45
N ARG A 287 6.06 13.38 -2.46
CA ARG A 287 5.31 14.65 -2.53
C ARG A 287 5.52 15.52 -1.30
N ALA A 288 5.48 14.92 -0.11
CA ALA A 288 5.70 15.61 1.15
C ALA A 288 7.13 16.17 1.25
N LEU A 289 8.14 15.36 0.90
CA LEU A 289 9.54 15.78 0.87
C LEU A 289 9.79 16.95 -0.09
N CYS A 290 9.13 16.94 -1.24
CA CYS A 290 9.28 17.98 -2.25
C CYS A 290 8.28 19.13 -2.11
N SER A 291 7.59 19.25 -0.98
CA SER A 291 6.76 20.42 -0.66
C SER A 291 7.65 21.59 -0.24
N GLU A 292 7.15 22.83 -0.32
CA GLU A 292 7.90 24.01 0.13
C GLU A 292 8.29 23.89 1.62
N ARG A 293 7.39 23.37 2.45
CA ARG A 293 7.64 23.13 3.88
C ARG A 293 8.68 22.05 4.09
N GLY A 294 8.59 20.93 3.38
CA GLY A 294 9.53 19.81 3.48
C GLY A 294 10.93 20.21 3.02
N ALA A 295 11.02 20.97 1.93
CA ALA A 295 12.28 21.50 1.42
C ALA A 295 12.99 22.38 2.45
N ILE A 296 12.26 23.27 3.13
CA ILE A 296 12.82 24.13 4.18
C ILE A 296 13.18 23.33 5.42
N ALA A 297 12.30 22.43 5.87
CA ALA A 297 12.48 21.68 7.12
C ALA A 297 13.63 20.66 7.07
N LEU A 298 13.88 20.08 5.90
CA LEU A 298 14.87 19.02 5.70
C LEU A 298 16.09 19.49 4.88
N ASP A 299 16.23 20.81 4.68
CA ASP A 299 17.31 21.44 3.90
C ASP A 299 17.50 20.82 2.50
N ILE A 300 16.38 20.56 1.81
CA ILE A 300 16.36 19.92 0.49
C ILE A 300 16.43 20.99 -0.61
N ASP A 301 17.57 21.07 -1.28
CA ASP A 301 17.75 22.00 -2.40
C ASP A 301 16.91 21.60 -3.65
N GLU A 302 16.81 22.51 -4.63
CA GLU A 302 16.05 22.26 -5.85
C GLU A 302 16.57 21.08 -6.67
N LYS A 303 17.88 20.82 -6.63
CA LYS A 303 18.52 19.71 -7.34
C LYS A 303 18.08 18.40 -6.70
N GLU A 304 18.09 18.30 -5.38
CA GLU A 304 17.62 17.14 -4.62
C GLU A 304 16.13 16.90 -4.77
N GLN A 305 15.29 17.95 -4.74
CA GLN A 305 13.86 17.82 -5.02
C GLN A 305 13.63 17.25 -6.43
N LYS A 306 14.37 17.71 -7.43
CA LYS A 306 14.31 17.17 -8.80
C LYS A 306 14.75 15.71 -8.85
N GLN A 307 15.76 15.34 -8.09
CA GLN A 307 16.22 13.95 -7.97
C GLN A 307 15.12 13.05 -7.40
N ILE A 308 14.56 13.42 -6.24
CA ILE A 308 13.49 12.68 -5.56
C ILE A 308 12.30 12.51 -6.51
N ARG A 309 11.78 13.61 -7.10
CA ARG A 309 10.63 13.55 -8.03
C ARG A 309 10.92 12.67 -9.23
N SER A 310 12.06 12.86 -9.91
CA SER A 310 12.38 12.12 -11.14
C SER A 310 12.54 10.62 -10.87
N ARG A 311 13.22 10.24 -9.79
CA ARG A 311 13.46 8.83 -9.41
C ARG A 311 12.18 8.15 -8.97
N THR A 312 11.42 8.79 -8.08
CA THR A 312 10.09 8.29 -7.72
C THR A 312 9.28 8.10 -8.99
N SER A 313 9.01 9.14 -9.79
CA SER A 313 8.21 9.03 -11.00
C SER A 313 8.70 7.99 -12.01
N PHE A 314 10.01 7.78 -12.18
CA PHE A 314 10.54 6.71 -13.04
C PHE A 314 10.07 5.32 -12.57
N TRP A 315 10.16 5.03 -11.28
CA TRP A 315 9.74 3.73 -10.71
C TRP A 315 8.23 3.50 -10.75
N SER A 316 7.41 4.56 -10.86
CA SER A 316 5.95 4.41 -11.05
C SER A 316 5.60 3.63 -12.33
N ASN A 317 6.47 3.66 -13.35
CA ASN A 317 6.27 2.92 -14.59
C ASN A 317 6.41 1.40 -14.41
N TYR A 318 6.90 0.93 -13.26
CA TYR A 318 7.11 -0.49 -12.94
C TYR A 318 6.27 -0.94 -11.74
N SER A 319 5.32 -0.11 -11.30
CA SER A 319 4.60 -0.30 -10.04
C SER A 319 3.80 -1.61 -9.96
N GLU A 320 3.29 -2.12 -11.09
CA GLU A 320 2.59 -3.41 -11.18
C GLU A 320 3.55 -4.61 -10.98
N GLN A 321 4.86 -4.39 -11.11
CA GLN A 321 5.88 -5.44 -10.97
C GLN A 321 6.40 -5.59 -9.54
N PHE A 322 5.95 -4.72 -8.61
CA PHE A 322 6.41 -4.75 -7.22
C PHE A 322 5.63 -5.78 -6.41
N ASN A 323 6.33 -6.80 -5.91
CA ASN A 323 5.78 -7.79 -4.99
C ASN A 323 5.71 -7.23 -3.55
N ARG A 324 6.82 -6.62 -3.12
CA ARG A 324 6.96 -5.95 -1.81
C ARG A 324 7.75 -4.67 -1.98
N THR A 325 7.49 -3.73 -1.09
CA THR A 325 8.18 -2.45 -1.01
C THR A 325 8.66 -2.23 0.42
N ARG A 326 9.77 -1.51 0.57
CA ARG A 326 10.24 -1.01 1.86
C ARG A 326 10.83 0.37 1.67
N VAL A 327 10.64 1.22 2.66
CA VAL A 327 11.25 2.54 2.74
C VAL A 327 12.15 2.59 3.96
N ILE A 328 13.34 3.16 3.78
CA ILE A 328 14.27 3.48 4.87
C ILE A 328 14.53 4.98 4.82
N LEU A 329 14.21 5.67 5.92
CA LEU A 329 14.30 7.12 6.03
C LEU A 329 15.40 7.54 7.04
N PRO A 330 16.04 8.70 6.85
CA PRO A 330 16.68 9.42 7.94
C PRO A 330 15.67 9.72 9.06
N GLN A 331 16.12 9.81 10.32
CA GLN A 331 15.22 10.06 11.45
C GLN A 331 14.60 11.46 11.36
N ALA A 332 15.36 12.48 10.95
CA ALA A 332 14.84 13.81 10.62
C ALA A 332 13.67 13.75 9.62
N THR A 333 13.81 12.96 8.55
CA THR A 333 12.77 12.79 7.53
C THR A 333 11.51 12.13 8.10
N LEU A 334 11.66 11.09 8.92
CA LEU A 334 10.52 10.44 9.59
C LEU A 334 9.76 11.43 10.49
N ASN A 335 10.50 12.20 11.30
CA ASN A 335 9.92 13.17 12.23
C ASN A 335 9.10 14.23 11.47
N TYR A 336 9.66 14.79 10.39
CA TYR A 336 8.96 15.75 9.54
C TYR A 336 7.66 15.18 8.96
N LEU A 337 7.70 13.96 8.40
CA LEU A 337 6.52 13.33 7.81
C LEU A 337 5.41 13.10 8.86
N GLN A 338 5.78 12.71 10.08
CA GLN A 338 4.83 12.53 11.17
C GLN A 338 4.21 13.86 11.64
N GLU A 339 5.02 14.91 11.73
CA GLU A 339 4.55 16.28 12.07
C GLU A 339 3.64 16.85 10.98
N ASP A 340 3.91 16.56 9.71
CA ASP A 340 3.08 16.95 8.56
C ASP A 340 1.81 16.09 8.42
N GLY A 341 1.57 15.16 9.36
CA GLY A 341 0.38 14.32 9.41
C GLY A 341 0.37 13.16 8.41
N VAL A 342 1.52 12.83 7.80
CA VAL A 342 1.65 11.71 6.88
C VAL A 342 1.60 10.40 7.68
N ARG A 343 0.57 9.60 7.44
CA ARG A 343 0.46 8.25 8.02
C ARG A 343 1.36 7.29 7.25
N LEU A 344 2.28 6.66 7.98
CA LEU A 344 3.27 5.73 7.43
C LEU A 344 2.94 4.29 7.85
N SER A 345 3.15 3.35 6.93
CA SER A 345 2.97 1.93 7.14
C SER A 345 4.15 1.32 7.88
N ASN A 346 3.99 0.06 8.29
CA ASN A 346 5.06 -0.75 8.88
C ASN A 346 6.20 -1.10 7.89
N GLN A 347 6.06 -0.77 6.61
CA GLN A 347 7.12 -0.94 5.61
C GLN A 347 8.11 0.23 5.62
N VAL A 348 7.81 1.29 6.37
CA VAL A 348 8.70 2.43 6.58
C VAL A 348 9.52 2.18 7.85
N SER A 349 10.84 2.28 7.73
CA SER A 349 11.80 2.11 8.82
C SER A 349 12.82 3.24 8.79
N THR A 350 13.60 3.41 9.86
CA THR A 350 14.67 4.40 9.92
C THR A 350 16.04 3.76 10.00
N PHE A 351 17.06 4.54 9.62
CA PHE A 351 18.44 4.17 9.92
C PHE A 351 18.70 4.26 11.42
N SER A 352 19.44 3.29 11.97
CA SER A 352 19.76 3.27 13.41
C SER A 352 20.69 4.42 13.83
N ASN A 353 21.55 4.90 12.94
CA ASN A 353 22.49 5.98 13.20
C ASN A 353 22.27 7.11 12.19
N GLU A 354 22.14 8.34 12.67
CA GLU A 354 22.18 9.49 11.79
C GLU A 354 23.62 9.79 11.40
N SER A 355 23.90 9.78 10.10
CA SER A 355 25.14 10.27 9.51
C SER A 355 24.79 11.32 8.46
N GLU A 356 25.70 12.26 8.19
CA GLU A 356 25.51 13.26 7.13
C GLU A 356 25.25 12.63 5.75
N ASP A 357 25.64 11.37 5.55
CA ASP A 357 25.42 10.60 4.31
C ASP A 357 24.05 9.88 4.26
N CYS A 358 23.15 10.10 5.23
CA CYS A 358 21.84 9.45 5.25
C CYS A 358 20.86 10.13 4.28
N ALA A 359 20.41 9.39 3.27
CA ALA A 359 19.38 9.79 2.30
C ALA A 359 18.21 8.81 2.33
N GLU A 360 17.04 9.21 1.82
CA GLU A 360 15.89 8.32 1.70
C GLU A 360 16.17 7.20 0.70
N VAL A 361 15.88 5.97 1.11
CA VAL A 361 16.11 4.76 0.31
C VAL A 361 14.81 4.02 0.10
N PHE A 362 14.50 3.76 -1.18
CA PHE A 362 13.38 2.92 -1.58
C PHE A 362 13.88 1.56 -2.02
N ILE A 363 13.24 0.49 -1.54
CA ILE A 363 13.60 -0.89 -1.86
C ILE A 363 12.39 -1.57 -2.49
N PHE A 364 12.60 -2.15 -3.68
CA PHE A 364 11.56 -2.83 -4.44
C PHE A 364 11.93 -4.29 -4.64
N GLU A 365 11.00 -5.19 -4.33
CA GLU A 365 11.10 -6.59 -4.75
C GLU A 365 10.38 -6.80 -6.06
N LEU A 366 11.13 -7.17 -7.09
CA LEU A 366 10.61 -7.63 -8.38
C LEU A 366 10.87 -9.13 -8.50
N GLU A 367 10.21 -9.79 -9.45
CA GLU A 367 10.22 -11.25 -9.61
C GLU A 367 11.63 -11.87 -9.51
N ARG A 368 12.64 -11.27 -10.16
CA ARG A 368 14.00 -11.84 -10.25
C ARG A 368 15.07 -11.05 -9.53
N ILE A 369 14.77 -9.81 -9.15
CA ILE A 369 15.75 -8.88 -8.58
C ILE A 369 15.16 -8.11 -7.41
N LEU A 370 16.05 -7.60 -6.56
CA LEU A 370 15.73 -6.57 -5.60
C LEU A 370 16.44 -5.29 -6.07
N VAL A 371 15.71 -4.19 -6.05
CA VAL A 371 16.22 -2.88 -6.44
C VAL A 371 16.29 -2.02 -5.19
N VAL A 372 17.43 -1.37 -4.99
CA VAL A 372 17.62 -0.34 -3.97
C VAL A 372 17.88 0.97 -4.69
N GLU A 373 17.02 1.94 -4.44
CA GLU A 373 17.03 3.25 -5.05
C GLU A 373 17.33 4.30 -3.97
N ILE A 374 18.44 5.03 -4.12
CA ILE A 374 18.79 6.15 -3.23
C ILE A 374 18.20 7.42 -3.84
N LEU A 375 17.35 8.15 -3.11
CA LEU A 375 16.52 9.23 -3.70
C LEU A 375 17.19 10.59 -3.85
N ARG A 376 18.25 10.87 -3.08
CA ARG A 376 19.06 12.09 -3.21
C ARG A 376 20.53 11.85 -2.81
N GLY A 377 21.35 12.90 -2.91
CA GLY A 377 22.78 12.87 -2.57
C GLY A 377 23.74 12.79 -3.77
N GLU A 378 25.03 12.99 -3.48
CA GLU A 378 26.10 13.13 -4.48
C GLU A 378 26.34 11.84 -5.29
N VAL A 379 26.41 10.69 -4.60
CA VAL A 379 26.61 9.36 -5.21
C VAL A 379 25.27 8.66 -5.40
N SER A 380 24.32 9.38 -5.97
CA SER A 380 23.04 8.80 -6.32
C SER A 380 23.19 7.63 -7.27
N GLU A 381 22.63 6.49 -6.89
CA GLU A 381 22.76 5.22 -7.62
C GLU A 381 21.54 4.32 -7.38
N THR A 382 21.26 3.49 -8.36
CA THR A 382 20.38 2.33 -8.21
C THR A 382 21.26 1.09 -8.06
N ARG A 383 21.07 0.32 -6.99
CA ARG A 383 21.73 -0.98 -6.81
C ARG A 383 20.76 -2.11 -7.10
N ILE A 384 21.21 -3.08 -7.89
CA ILE A 384 20.41 -4.23 -8.28
C ILE A 384 21.02 -5.49 -7.68
N PHE A 385 20.22 -6.23 -6.92
CA PHE A 385 20.60 -7.48 -6.28
C PHE A 385 19.81 -8.63 -6.88
N LYS A 386 20.40 -9.82 -6.87
CA LYS A 386 19.65 -11.05 -7.19
C LYS A 386 18.57 -11.27 -6.12
N ASN A 387 17.33 -11.54 -6.53
CA ASN A 387 16.31 -11.96 -5.58
C ASN A 387 16.61 -13.38 -5.07
N SER A 388 17.27 -13.45 -3.92
CA SER A 388 17.58 -14.67 -3.19
C SER A 388 17.03 -14.51 -1.77
N GLU A 389 16.70 -15.61 -1.12
CA GLU A 389 16.16 -15.58 0.25
C GLU A 389 17.05 -14.76 1.21
N TRP A 390 18.38 -14.87 1.07
CA TRP A 390 19.33 -14.10 1.87
C TRP A 390 19.24 -12.59 1.60
N ASN A 391 19.28 -12.17 0.32
CA ASN A 391 19.17 -10.75 -0.04
C ASN A 391 17.81 -10.18 0.33
N ALA A 392 16.72 -10.91 0.06
CA ALA A 392 15.36 -10.48 0.35
C ALA A 392 15.18 -10.26 1.86
N LYS A 393 15.61 -11.23 2.69
CA LYS A 393 15.58 -11.10 4.14
C LYS A 393 16.42 -9.92 4.62
N ARG A 394 17.63 -9.73 4.08
CA ARG A 394 18.51 -8.64 4.53
C ARG A 394 17.97 -7.26 4.15
N LEU A 395 17.46 -7.09 2.93
CA LEU A 395 17.01 -5.80 2.40
C LEU A 395 15.59 -5.43 2.85
N LEU A 396 14.66 -6.39 2.90
CA LEU A 396 13.25 -6.13 3.21
C LEU A 396 12.91 -6.26 4.70
N ASP A 397 13.66 -7.08 5.45
CA ASP A 397 13.35 -7.34 6.87
C ASP A 397 14.50 -6.97 7.82
N GLY A 398 15.69 -6.64 7.30
CA GLY A 398 16.88 -6.40 8.11
C GLY A 398 17.11 -4.95 8.50
N ASP A 399 17.79 -4.72 9.61
CA ASP A 399 18.15 -3.36 10.04
C ASP A 399 19.45 -2.87 9.41
N PHE A 400 19.51 -1.57 9.13
CA PHE A 400 20.66 -0.86 8.58
C PHE A 400 20.98 0.36 9.43
N ASN A 401 22.24 0.54 9.79
CA ASN A 401 22.66 1.70 10.56
C ASN A 401 22.84 2.93 9.67
N CYS A 402 23.29 2.74 8.43
CA CYS A 402 23.45 3.81 7.44
C CYS A 402 23.39 3.23 6.01
N ILE A 403 23.44 4.11 4.99
CA ILE A 403 23.54 3.70 3.59
C ILE A 403 24.78 2.85 3.32
N GLY A 404 25.89 3.10 4.04
CA GLY A 404 27.12 2.32 3.94
C GLY A 404 26.89 0.82 4.10
N ASP A 405 26.08 0.42 5.09
CA ASP A 405 25.74 -0.98 5.33
C ASP A 405 25.03 -1.64 4.13
N ILE A 406 24.22 -0.87 3.40
CA ILE A 406 23.58 -1.33 2.16
C ILE A 406 24.62 -1.46 1.04
N ARG A 407 25.57 -0.51 0.96
CA ARG A 407 26.64 -0.52 -0.04
C ARG A 407 27.62 -1.69 0.15
N GLU A 408 27.79 -2.17 1.38
CA GLU A 408 28.60 -3.36 1.70
C GLU A 408 28.02 -4.67 1.15
N LEU A 409 26.71 -4.72 0.89
CA LEU A 409 26.07 -5.92 0.39
C LEU A 409 26.53 -6.27 -1.03
N PRO A 410 26.78 -7.56 -1.35
CA PRO A 410 27.12 -7.98 -2.69
C PRO A 410 25.97 -7.76 -3.69
N GLN A 411 26.09 -6.74 -4.53
CA GLN A 411 25.16 -6.44 -5.62
C GLN A 411 25.54 -7.11 -6.94
N THR A 412 24.54 -7.26 -7.82
CA THR A 412 24.69 -7.75 -9.19
C THR A 412 25.05 -6.64 -10.17
N GLU A 413 24.44 -5.45 -10.01
CA GLU A 413 24.71 -4.27 -10.85
C GLU A 413 24.58 -2.99 -10.01
N VAL A 414 25.28 -1.94 -10.44
CA VAL A 414 25.04 -0.56 -9.98
C VAL A 414 24.79 0.30 -11.23
N HIS A 415 23.82 1.19 -11.14
CA HIS A 415 23.47 2.13 -12.20
C HIS A 415 23.51 3.56 -11.67
N ASP A 416 24.11 4.48 -12.44
CA ASP A 416 24.21 5.90 -12.10
C ASP A 416 22.91 6.67 -12.37
N HIS A 417 22.87 7.93 -11.93
CA HIS A 417 21.78 8.87 -12.19
C HIS A 417 22.21 10.11 -12.99
N LEU A 418 23.21 9.97 -13.86
CA LEU A 418 23.70 11.06 -14.71
C LEU A 418 22.69 11.44 -15.80
N ILE A 419 23.01 12.42 -16.64
CA ILE A 419 22.12 12.80 -17.74
C ILE A 419 21.68 11.59 -18.57
N VAL A 420 20.40 11.57 -18.97
CA VAL A 420 19.69 10.48 -19.67
C VAL A 420 19.73 9.10 -18.99
N TRP A 421 19.98 9.02 -17.67
CA TRP A 421 20.04 7.76 -16.93
C TRP A 421 18.78 6.90 -17.08
N GLN A 422 17.59 7.49 -17.20
CA GLN A 422 16.33 6.75 -17.28
C GLN A 422 16.29 5.83 -18.51
N TYR A 423 16.85 6.28 -19.65
CA TYR A 423 16.99 5.46 -20.85
C TYR A 423 17.90 4.25 -20.60
N PHE A 424 19.04 4.48 -19.95
CA PHE A 424 20.00 3.40 -19.67
C PHE A 424 19.47 2.42 -18.62
N CYS A 425 18.74 2.92 -17.61
CA CYS A 425 18.12 2.10 -16.59
C CYS A 425 17.00 1.23 -17.19
N GLU A 426 16.09 1.82 -17.99
CA GLU A 426 15.07 1.05 -18.73
C GLU A 426 15.70 -0.03 -19.61
N LYS A 427 16.72 0.34 -20.40
CA LYS A 427 17.42 -0.59 -21.28
C LYS A 427 18.06 -1.72 -20.48
N LEU A 428 18.69 -1.42 -19.35
CA LEU A 428 19.29 -2.41 -18.45
C LEU A 428 18.23 -3.40 -17.93
N LEU A 429 17.12 -2.88 -17.38
CA LEU A 429 16.01 -3.67 -16.85
C LEU A 429 15.42 -4.58 -17.93
N ARG A 430 15.10 -4.04 -19.11
CA ARG A 430 14.49 -4.80 -20.21
C ARG A 430 15.44 -5.80 -20.85
N THR A 431 16.69 -5.42 -21.12
CA THR A 431 17.61 -6.26 -21.91
C THR A 431 18.33 -7.29 -21.07
N LYS A 432 18.84 -6.92 -19.89
CA LYS A 432 19.62 -7.80 -19.00
C LYS A 432 18.72 -8.58 -18.05
N PHE A 433 17.82 -7.87 -17.35
CA PHE A 433 16.98 -8.48 -16.30
C PHE A 433 15.63 -9.00 -16.81
N LYS A 434 15.26 -8.65 -18.06
CA LYS A 434 13.99 -9.02 -18.70
C LYS A 434 12.76 -8.51 -17.95
N ILE A 435 12.89 -7.35 -17.30
CA ILE A 435 11.80 -6.67 -16.59
C ILE A 435 11.24 -5.59 -17.50
N LYS A 436 9.92 -5.62 -17.69
CA LYS A 436 9.19 -4.67 -18.51
C LYS A 436 8.37 -3.73 -17.62
N PRO A 437 8.10 -2.49 -18.07
CA PRO A 437 7.19 -1.59 -17.38
C PRO A 437 5.74 -2.11 -17.44
N ASN A 438 4.85 -1.44 -16.71
CA ASN A 438 3.40 -1.71 -16.67
C ASN A 438 2.80 -1.76 -18.09
N ALA A 439 1.80 -2.62 -18.29
CA ALA A 439 1.33 -2.97 -19.64
C ALA A 439 0.84 -1.75 -20.46
N ASN A 440 0.26 -0.75 -19.79
CA ASN A 440 -0.34 0.42 -20.44
C ASN A 440 0.62 1.60 -20.65
N VAL A 441 1.91 1.45 -20.34
CA VAL A 441 2.88 2.54 -20.46
C VAL A 441 3.19 2.84 -21.94
N LYS A 442 2.71 4.00 -22.40
CA LYS A 442 3.07 4.58 -23.72
C LYS A 442 4.08 5.73 -23.59
N TYR A 443 4.12 6.36 -22.43
CA TYR A 443 5.04 7.45 -22.10
C TYR A 443 5.54 7.23 -20.68
N PHE A 444 6.85 7.29 -20.48
CA PHE A 444 7.44 7.15 -19.15
C PHE A 444 7.20 8.40 -18.31
N ALA A 445 6.73 8.20 -17.08
CA ALA A 445 6.75 9.24 -16.05
C ALA A 445 8.19 9.53 -15.58
N GLY A 446 8.43 10.76 -15.11
CA GLY A 446 9.75 11.20 -14.61
C GLY A 446 10.75 11.63 -15.68
N ILE A 447 10.31 11.68 -16.95
CA ILE A 447 11.09 12.06 -18.14
C ILE A 447 10.32 13.14 -18.93
N PRO A 448 10.99 14.14 -19.54
CA PRO A 448 10.33 15.12 -20.41
C PRO A 448 9.54 14.45 -21.55
N LYS A 449 8.35 14.99 -21.85
CA LYS A 449 7.44 14.44 -22.89
C LYS A 449 8.08 14.29 -24.28
N SER A 450 9.07 15.13 -24.60
CA SER A 450 9.79 15.07 -25.88
C SER A 450 10.59 13.78 -26.08
N VAL A 451 10.97 13.09 -25.01
CA VAL A 451 11.81 11.88 -25.06
C VAL A 451 11.23 10.72 -24.25
N SER A 452 10.03 10.86 -23.69
CA SER A 452 9.40 9.85 -22.84
C SER A 452 8.61 8.78 -23.59
N ALA A 453 8.44 8.91 -24.91
CA ALA A 453 7.72 7.94 -25.74
C ALA A 453 8.33 6.53 -25.61
N TYR A 454 7.47 5.55 -25.39
CA TYR A 454 7.86 4.17 -25.11
C TYR A 454 7.22 3.17 -26.08
N SER A 455 8.01 2.17 -26.47
CA SER A 455 7.55 1.00 -27.21
C SER A 455 7.91 -0.27 -26.45
N HIS A 456 6.95 -1.16 -26.22
CA HIS A 456 7.19 -2.46 -25.56
C HIS A 456 8.19 -3.36 -26.29
N ASP A 457 8.38 -3.15 -27.60
CA ASP A 457 9.33 -3.91 -28.41
C ASP A 457 10.72 -3.26 -28.39
N LYS A 458 10.78 -1.93 -28.53
CA LYS A 458 12.05 -1.20 -28.73
C LYS A 458 12.62 -0.57 -27.46
N GLY A 459 11.78 -0.28 -26.48
CA GLY A 459 12.09 0.49 -25.27
C GLY A 459 11.85 1.99 -25.42
N LEU A 460 12.53 2.78 -24.59
CA LEU A 460 12.58 4.25 -24.72
C LEU A 460 13.34 4.67 -25.98
N GLN A 461 13.03 5.87 -26.49
CA GLN A 461 13.75 6.46 -27.62
C GLN A 461 15.24 6.64 -27.31
N HIS A 462 16.09 6.30 -28.28
CA HIS A 462 17.53 6.46 -28.14
C HIS A 462 17.89 7.94 -27.98
N PRO A 463 18.70 8.33 -26.97
CA PRO A 463 19.13 9.70 -26.79
C PRO A 463 19.95 10.23 -27.97
N ASP A 464 19.87 11.54 -28.20
CA ASP A 464 20.66 12.23 -29.22
C ASP A 464 22.16 12.21 -28.91
N LYS A 465 22.99 12.30 -29.95
CA LYS A 465 24.46 12.25 -29.84
C LYS A 465 25.03 13.30 -28.88
N MET A 466 24.41 14.48 -28.81
CA MET A 466 24.83 15.56 -27.91
C MET A 466 24.71 15.14 -26.44
N TYR A 467 23.55 14.60 -26.03
CA TYR A 467 23.35 14.11 -24.66
C TYR A 467 24.25 12.91 -24.32
N LEU A 468 24.59 12.08 -25.30
CA LEU A 468 25.52 10.96 -25.11
C LEU A 468 26.96 11.45 -24.90
N ALA A 469 27.37 12.51 -25.60
CA ALA A 469 28.68 13.14 -25.40
C ALA A 469 28.77 13.78 -24.01
N GLU A 470 27.75 14.56 -23.62
CA GLU A 470 27.68 15.16 -22.28
C GLU A 470 27.69 14.09 -21.17
N ARG A 471 26.93 13.00 -21.36
CA ARG A 471 26.96 11.86 -20.45
C ARG A 471 28.35 11.26 -20.32
N ALA A 472 29.07 11.10 -21.43
CA ALA A 472 30.42 10.53 -21.42
C ALA A 472 31.39 11.34 -20.55
N GLU A 473 31.30 12.68 -20.62
CA GLU A 473 32.10 13.58 -19.79
C GLU A 473 31.75 13.47 -18.30
N GLN A 474 30.46 13.47 -17.95
CA GLN A 474 29.99 13.34 -16.55
C GLN A 474 30.36 11.98 -15.94
N LEU A 475 30.35 10.93 -16.77
CA LEU A 475 30.56 9.56 -16.33
C LEU A 475 31.97 9.33 -15.79
N GLU A 476 32.97 10.01 -16.34
CA GLU A 476 34.35 9.90 -15.84
C GLU A 476 34.48 10.37 -14.39
N GLN A 477 33.88 11.53 -14.07
CA GLN A 477 33.89 12.08 -12.72
C GLN A 477 33.07 11.20 -11.75
N TRP A 478 31.90 10.75 -12.18
CA TRP A 478 31.05 9.89 -11.37
C TRP A 478 31.74 8.59 -10.99
N VAL A 479 32.47 7.95 -11.91
CA VAL A 479 33.22 6.70 -11.63
C VAL A 479 34.26 6.88 -10.54
N GLU A 480 34.95 8.02 -10.52
CA GLU A 480 35.95 8.33 -9.50
C GLU A 480 35.31 8.56 -8.13
N ILE A 481 34.18 9.27 -8.08
CA ILE A 481 33.41 9.47 -6.85
C ILE A 481 32.85 8.13 -6.36
N PHE A 482 32.20 7.36 -7.23
CA PHE A 482 31.64 6.05 -6.93
C PHE A 482 32.68 5.13 -6.28
N TRP A 483 33.85 4.98 -6.92
CA TRP A 483 34.90 4.11 -6.38
C TRP A 483 35.52 4.65 -5.09
N ARG A 484 35.59 5.98 -4.90
CA ARG A 484 36.02 6.56 -3.63
C ARG A 484 35.12 6.15 -2.47
N HIS A 485 33.82 6.04 -2.69
CA HIS A 485 32.87 5.54 -1.69
C HIS A 485 32.94 4.01 -1.57
N GLU A 486 33.02 3.27 -2.69
CA GLU A 486 33.12 1.80 -2.65
C GLU A 486 34.39 1.31 -1.95
N PHE A 487 35.53 1.98 -2.08
CA PHE A 487 36.76 1.59 -1.38
C PHE A 487 36.73 1.85 0.13
N LYS A 488 35.81 2.68 0.62
CA LYS A 488 35.57 2.84 2.07
C LYS A 488 34.79 1.65 2.65
N THR A 489 34.11 0.88 1.80
CA THR A 489 33.35 -0.30 2.24
C THR A 489 34.28 -1.46 2.57
N SER A 490 33.89 -2.32 3.51
CA SER A 490 34.66 -3.53 3.83
C SER A 490 34.60 -4.61 2.74
N LYS A 491 33.69 -4.46 1.76
CA LYS A 491 33.36 -5.43 0.71
C LYS A 491 34.56 -5.89 -0.13
N TYR A 492 35.52 -5.00 -0.34
CA TYR A 492 36.67 -5.25 -1.22
C TYR A 492 37.96 -5.61 -0.48
N GLY A 493 37.91 -5.70 0.86
CA GLY A 493 39.08 -5.91 1.72
C GLY A 493 40.11 -4.78 1.61
N GLN A 494 41.30 -4.99 2.19
CA GLN A 494 42.41 -4.05 2.02
C GLN A 494 42.96 -4.15 0.59
N GLN A 495 42.74 -3.11 -0.20
CA GLN A 495 43.29 -3.01 -1.55
C GLN A 495 44.51 -2.10 -1.59
N SER A 496 45.57 -2.56 -2.25
CA SER A 496 46.69 -1.70 -2.62
C SER A 496 46.23 -0.59 -3.60
N GLY A 497 46.96 0.53 -3.64
CA GLY A 497 46.65 1.63 -4.57
C GLY A 497 46.66 1.20 -6.05
N LEU A 498 47.41 0.15 -6.41
CA LEU A 498 47.38 -0.43 -7.76
C LEU A 498 46.09 -1.19 -8.03
N GLN A 499 45.57 -1.96 -7.06
CA GLN A 499 44.30 -2.67 -7.21
C GLN A 499 43.12 -1.71 -7.28
N GLN A 500 43.14 -0.64 -6.48
CA GLN A 500 42.12 0.41 -6.55
C GLN A 500 42.09 1.07 -7.94
N LYS A 501 43.25 1.47 -8.46
CA LYS A 501 43.37 2.03 -9.83
C LYS A 501 42.93 1.02 -10.90
N SER A 502 43.24 -0.27 -10.71
CA SER A 502 42.82 -1.34 -11.61
C SER A 502 41.29 -1.46 -11.73
N ASN A 503 40.58 -1.41 -10.60
CA ASN A 503 39.12 -1.42 -10.55
C ASN A 503 38.51 -0.19 -11.22
N LEU A 504 39.07 0.99 -10.94
CA LEU A 504 38.68 2.25 -11.59
C LEU A 504 38.77 2.15 -13.11
N TYR A 505 39.92 1.70 -13.64
CA TYR A 505 40.12 1.57 -15.08
C TYR A 505 39.24 0.50 -15.72
N LEU A 506 38.97 -0.60 -15.02
CA LEU A 506 38.05 -1.62 -15.54
C LEU A 506 36.64 -1.05 -15.72
N THR A 507 36.14 -0.28 -14.74
CA THR A 507 34.83 0.39 -14.86
C THR A 507 34.82 1.42 -15.99
N LYS A 508 35.86 2.28 -16.09
CA LYS A 508 36.00 3.22 -17.22
C LYS A 508 35.96 2.50 -18.57
N ALA A 509 36.61 1.34 -18.69
CA ALA A 509 36.57 0.52 -19.90
C ALA A 509 35.15 0.00 -20.20
N GLN A 510 34.48 -0.62 -19.23
CA GLN A 510 33.13 -1.15 -19.40
C GLN A 510 32.13 -0.07 -19.85
N MET A 511 32.28 1.14 -19.31
CA MET A 511 31.47 2.29 -19.67
C MET A 511 31.76 2.81 -21.08
N ALA A 512 33.03 2.95 -21.46
CA ALA A 512 33.40 3.31 -22.83
C ALA A 512 32.80 2.33 -23.85
N LYS A 513 32.78 1.03 -23.53
CA LYS A 513 32.13 -0.01 -24.34
C LYS A 513 30.61 0.20 -24.45
N GLN A 514 29.93 0.60 -23.37
CA GLN A 514 28.48 0.88 -23.40
C GLN A 514 28.14 2.13 -24.24
N LEU A 515 29.01 3.13 -24.23
CA LEU A 515 28.88 4.35 -25.04
C LEU A 515 29.29 4.16 -26.51
N GLY A 516 29.85 2.99 -26.86
CA GLY A 516 30.35 2.72 -28.21
C GLY A 516 31.69 3.39 -28.53
N ASN A 517 32.41 3.89 -27.52
CA ASN A 517 33.74 4.47 -27.68
C ASN A 517 34.81 3.37 -27.58
N GLN A 518 35.16 2.81 -28.73
CA GLN A 518 36.09 1.69 -28.83
C GLN A 518 37.54 2.07 -28.44
N ALA A 519 37.97 3.30 -28.73
CA ALA A 519 39.33 3.75 -28.44
C ALA A 519 39.59 3.83 -26.92
N ASP A 520 38.65 4.43 -26.18
CA ASP A 520 38.76 4.53 -24.72
C ASP A 520 38.59 3.17 -24.05
N TYR A 521 37.74 2.30 -24.60
CA TYR A 521 37.63 0.92 -24.12
C TYR A 521 38.98 0.21 -24.20
N GLU A 522 39.67 0.28 -25.33
CA GLU A 522 40.97 -0.36 -25.54
C GLU A 522 42.07 0.24 -24.64
N LEU A 523 42.08 1.55 -24.47
CA LEU A 523 43.01 2.24 -23.58
C LEU A 523 42.84 1.79 -22.13
N PHE A 524 41.61 1.86 -21.61
CA PHE A 524 41.34 1.60 -20.20
C PHE A 524 41.39 0.11 -19.85
N ILE A 525 40.93 -0.79 -20.73
CA ILE A 525 41.02 -2.23 -20.47
C ILE A 525 42.49 -2.68 -20.40
N LYS A 526 43.37 -2.07 -21.21
CA LYS A 526 44.82 -2.32 -21.16
C LYS A 526 45.45 -1.77 -19.89
N LYS A 527 45.07 -0.56 -19.46
CA LYS A 527 45.52 0.01 -18.16
C LYS A 527 45.10 -0.88 -16.98
N ALA A 528 43.85 -1.34 -16.96
CA ALA A 528 43.33 -2.23 -15.92
C ALA A 528 44.05 -3.60 -15.91
N ALA A 529 44.27 -4.20 -17.09
CA ALA A 529 45.01 -5.45 -17.22
C ALA A 529 46.45 -5.32 -16.71
N ASN A 530 47.15 -4.24 -17.08
CA ASN A 530 48.51 -3.95 -16.61
C ASN A 530 48.60 -3.75 -15.09
N GLN A 531 47.53 -3.27 -14.46
CA GLN A 531 47.45 -3.06 -13.01
C GLN A 531 46.94 -4.28 -12.24
N GLY A 532 46.73 -5.40 -12.93
CA GLY A 532 46.55 -6.68 -12.28
C GLY A 532 45.12 -7.18 -12.19
N SER A 533 44.12 -6.53 -12.82
CA SER A 533 42.76 -7.07 -12.84
C SER A 533 42.68 -8.32 -13.72
N SER A 534 42.32 -9.46 -13.12
CA SER A 534 42.17 -10.72 -13.84
C SER A 534 41.01 -10.70 -14.84
N GLU A 535 39.92 -10.00 -14.53
CA GLU A 535 38.81 -9.74 -15.46
C GLU A 535 39.27 -8.90 -16.66
N ALA A 536 40.03 -7.82 -16.43
CA ALA A 536 40.52 -6.98 -17.51
C ALA A 536 41.48 -7.75 -18.45
N MET A 537 42.36 -8.58 -17.87
CA MET A 537 43.23 -9.47 -18.62
C MET A 537 42.42 -10.45 -19.47
N TRP A 538 41.37 -11.05 -18.91
CA TRP A 538 40.48 -11.96 -19.63
C TRP A 538 39.78 -11.26 -20.80
N GLN A 539 39.13 -10.12 -20.57
CA GLN A 539 38.41 -9.37 -21.61
C GLN A 539 39.34 -8.91 -22.74
N LEU A 540 40.51 -8.36 -22.39
CA LEU A 540 41.53 -7.95 -23.35
C LEU A 540 42.01 -9.15 -24.18
N GLY A 541 42.34 -10.26 -23.51
CA GLY A 541 42.81 -11.48 -24.16
C GLY A 541 41.74 -12.11 -25.07
N LYS A 542 40.48 -12.16 -24.61
CA LYS A 542 39.34 -12.65 -25.39
C LYS A 542 39.12 -11.84 -26.67
N ASN A 543 39.14 -10.51 -26.58
CA ASN A 543 38.99 -9.64 -27.74
C ASN A 543 40.14 -9.84 -28.73
N MET A 544 41.37 -10.00 -28.22
CA MET A 544 42.56 -10.19 -29.05
C MET A 544 42.60 -11.58 -29.72
N LEU A 545 42.14 -12.61 -29.03
CA LEU A 545 42.11 -13.99 -29.54
C LEU A 545 40.98 -14.22 -30.55
N LEU A 546 39.79 -13.64 -30.32
CA LEU A 546 38.57 -13.94 -31.08
C LEU A 546 38.24 -12.93 -32.19
N ALA A 547 38.89 -11.77 -32.23
CA ALA A 547 38.62 -10.80 -33.30
C ALA A 547 39.13 -11.33 -34.66
N SER A 548 38.23 -11.33 -35.64
CA SER A 548 38.46 -11.90 -36.98
C SER A 548 39.57 -11.22 -37.77
N ARG A 549 39.88 -9.95 -37.44
CA ARG A 549 40.89 -9.13 -38.13
C ARG A 549 42.29 -9.18 -37.51
N ASN A 550 42.47 -9.92 -36.41
CA ASN A 550 43.74 -9.92 -35.70
C ASN A 550 44.75 -10.91 -36.30
N ASP A 551 46.00 -10.47 -36.40
CA ASP A 551 47.12 -11.28 -36.89
C ASP A 551 47.60 -12.32 -35.85
N ALA A 552 48.50 -13.21 -36.28
CA ALA A 552 49.01 -14.28 -35.41
C ALA A 552 49.75 -13.74 -34.17
N THR A 553 50.39 -12.57 -34.25
CA THR A 553 51.11 -11.96 -33.12
C THR A 553 50.15 -11.37 -32.10
N GLN A 554 49.08 -10.73 -32.54
CA GLN A 554 48.02 -10.20 -31.69
C GLN A 554 47.24 -11.31 -31.00
N ARG A 555 46.97 -12.43 -31.69
CA ARG A 555 46.34 -13.61 -31.07
C ARG A 555 47.23 -14.21 -29.98
N LYS A 556 48.53 -14.37 -30.25
CA LYS A 556 49.51 -14.84 -29.25
C LYS A 556 49.58 -13.89 -28.04
N TYR A 557 49.57 -12.59 -28.27
CA TYR A 557 49.50 -11.60 -27.20
C TYR A 557 48.20 -11.71 -26.39
N GLY A 558 47.08 -12.06 -27.05
CA GLY A 558 45.82 -12.40 -26.40
C GLY A 558 45.89 -13.68 -25.54
N GLU A 559 46.57 -14.72 -26.03
CA GLU A 559 46.83 -15.96 -25.28
C GLU A 559 47.62 -15.67 -24.00
N ASP A 560 48.65 -14.82 -24.07
CA ASP A 560 49.45 -14.41 -22.91
C ASP A 560 48.58 -13.74 -21.82
N TRP A 561 47.61 -12.92 -22.23
CA TRP A 561 46.69 -12.28 -21.29
C TRP A 561 45.70 -13.27 -20.66
N ILE A 562 45.18 -14.21 -21.46
CA ILE A 562 44.32 -15.30 -20.96
C ILE A 562 45.10 -16.16 -19.97
N ALA A 563 46.36 -16.49 -20.26
CA ALA A 563 47.23 -17.24 -19.37
C ALA A 563 47.44 -16.51 -18.04
N LYS A 564 47.74 -15.20 -18.08
CA LYS A 564 47.88 -14.37 -16.86
C LYS A 564 46.60 -14.32 -16.04
N ALA A 565 45.44 -14.17 -16.69
CA ALA A 565 44.14 -14.19 -16.02
C ALA A 565 43.86 -15.55 -15.36
N ALA A 566 44.15 -16.64 -16.07
CA ALA A 566 44.00 -18.01 -15.56
C ALA A 566 44.93 -18.30 -14.38
N SER A 567 46.17 -17.81 -14.43
CA SER A 567 47.13 -17.89 -13.31
C SER A 567 46.71 -17.09 -12.06
N LYS A 568 45.77 -16.16 -12.21
CA LYS A 568 45.13 -15.44 -11.10
C LYS A 568 43.81 -16.07 -10.65
N GLY A 569 43.46 -17.25 -11.16
CA GLY A 569 42.26 -17.99 -10.75
C GLY A 569 40.97 -17.58 -11.48
N HIS A 570 41.04 -16.84 -12.59
CA HIS A 570 39.84 -16.44 -13.32
C HIS A 570 39.19 -17.63 -14.04
N LEU A 571 37.98 -18.01 -13.62
CA LEU A 571 37.31 -19.25 -14.05
C LEU A 571 37.15 -19.37 -15.58
N GLU A 572 36.57 -18.35 -16.24
CA GLU A 572 36.36 -18.39 -17.69
C GLU A 572 37.68 -18.39 -18.48
N ALA A 573 38.74 -17.81 -17.90
CA ALA A 573 40.05 -17.77 -18.52
C ALA A 573 40.74 -19.12 -18.38
N ILE A 574 40.56 -19.83 -17.25
CA ILE A 574 41.01 -21.22 -17.06
C ILE A 574 40.30 -22.13 -18.06
N GLU A 575 38.99 -22.03 -18.19
CA GLU A 575 38.22 -22.83 -19.16
C GLU A 575 38.69 -22.58 -20.60
N THR A 576 38.91 -21.30 -20.94
CA THR A 576 39.39 -20.91 -22.27
C THR A 576 40.82 -21.37 -22.50
N ALA A 577 41.71 -21.19 -21.53
CA ALA A 577 43.08 -21.68 -21.61
C ALA A 577 43.13 -23.19 -21.82
N ASN A 578 42.30 -23.95 -21.10
CA ASN A 578 42.18 -25.40 -21.29
C ASN A 578 41.64 -25.75 -22.68
N LYS A 579 40.61 -25.03 -23.16
CA LYS A 579 39.99 -25.25 -24.48
C LYS A 579 40.98 -25.01 -25.62
N PHE A 580 41.81 -23.97 -25.53
CA PHE A 580 42.77 -23.58 -26.55
C PHE A 580 44.20 -24.08 -26.30
N ARG A 581 44.42 -24.88 -25.23
CA ARG A 581 45.74 -25.41 -24.82
C ARG A 581 46.78 -24.33 -24.53
N ILE A 582 46.35 -23.21 -23.97
CA ILE A 582 47.21 -22.11 -23.53
C ILE A 582 47.88 -22.53 -22.22
N THR A 583 49.21 -22.39 -22.13
CA THR A 583 49.97 -22.77 -20.93
C THR A 583 49.86 -21.67 -19.87
N PHE A 584 49.49 -22.03 -18.64
CA PHE A 584 49.45 -21.09 -17.51
C PHE A 584 49.88 -21.79 -16.23
N THR A 585 50.39 -21.02 -15.27
CA THR A 585 50.75 -21.53 -13.95
C THR A 585 49.49 -21.60 -13.10
N PRO A 586 49.05 -22.78 -12.60
CA PRO A 586 47.88 -22.88 -11.75
C PRO A 586 48.10 -22.06 -10.47
N HIS A 587 47.13 -21.25 -10.08
CA HIS A 587 47.17 -20.56 -8.80
C HIS A 587 47.15 -21.59 -7.67
N SER A 588 48.25 -21.76 -6.94
CA SER A 588 48.32 -22.65 -5.78
C SER A 588 47.73 -21.91 -4.57
N PRO A 589 46.73 -22.46 -3.85
CA PRO A 589 46.05 -21.75 -2.75
C PRO A 589 46.87 -21.73 -1.44
N LEU A 590 48.18 -21.46 -1.51
CA LEU A 590 49.09 -21.45 -0.36
C LEU A 590 50.04 -20.24 -0.39
N SER A 591 49.53 -19.08 0.05
CA SER A 591 50.30 -18.06 0.78
C SER A 591 49.30 -17.08 1.41
N ALA A 592 49.50 -16.78 2.70
CA ALA A 592 48.64 -16.00 3.56
C ALA A 592 48.31 -14.60 3.00
N ASP A 593 46.99 -14.31 2.93
CA ASP A 593 46.31 -13.02 3.13
C ASP A 593 44.94 -13.04 2.44
N THR A 594 44.15 -14.06 2.79
CA THR A 594 42.72 -14.10 2.50
C THR A 594 42.01 -13.88 3.84
N PRO A 595 41.21 -12.81 4.03
CA PRO A 595 40.25 -12.78 5.13
C PRO A 595 39.37 -14.00 4.95
N LYS A 596 39.46 -14.95 5.88
CA LYS A 596 38.50 -16.05 5.96
C LYS A 596 37.13 -15.40 6.08
N LEU A 597 36.32 -15.48 5.04
CA LEU A 597 34.87 -15.43 5.17
C LEU A 597 34.51 -16.56 6.14
N ASN A 598 34.33 -16.18 7.41
CA ASN A 598 33.70 -17.02 8.42
C ASN A 598 32.24 -17.26 7.98
N VAL A 599 32.04 -18.21 7.08
CA VAL A 599 30.75 -18.90 6.97
C VAL A 599 30.71 -19.96 8.07
N THR A 600 30.74 -19.49 9.30
CA THR A 600 30.27 -20.19 10.49
C THR A 600 29.54 -19.19 11.36
N ASN A 601 28.38 -18.76 10.90
CA ASN A 601 27.25 -18.57 11.79
C ASN A 601 26.15 -19.51 11.30
N LYS A 602 26.35 -20.80 11.60
CA LYS A 602 25.21 -21.63 11.95
C LYS A 602 24.52 -20.90 13.10
N SER A 603 23.27 -20.54 12.90
CA SER A 603 22.31 -20.34 13.97
C SER A 603 22.63 -21.30 15.11
N ASN A 604 22.70 -20.79 16.35
CA ASN A 604 22.83 -21.56 17.58
C ASN A 604 21.77 -22.66 17.64
N VAL A 605 22.06 -23.80 17.02
CA VAL A 605 21.38 -25.07 17.26
C VAL A 605 22.41 -25.87 18.03
N SER A 606 22.17 -25.98 19.33
CA SER A 606 22.98 -26.79 20.24
C SER A 606 23.25 -28.16 19.60
N LYS A 607 24.52 -28.58 19.60
CA LYS A 607 24.84 -29.98 19.29
C LYS A 607 24.09 -30.85 20.30
N PRO A 608 23.38 -31.90 19.87
CA PRO A 608 22.72 -32.81 20.79
C PRO A 608 23.76 -33.40 21.73
N SER A 609 23.48 -33.32 23.02
CA SER A 609 24.37 -33.69 24.12
C SER A 609 24.44 -35.20 24.34
N SER A 610 23.47 -35.96 23.82
CA SER A 610 23.43 -37.41 23.89
C SER A 610 22.95 -38.06 22.58
N LYS A 611 23.15 -39.37 22.49
CA LYS A 611 22.70 -40.20 21.37
C LYS A 611 21.17 -40.24 21.28
N GLU A 612 20.47 -40.26 22.43
CA GLU A 612 19.02 -40.21 22.47
C GLU A 612 18.47 -38.90 21.88
N GLU A 613 19.10 -37.75 22.17
CA GLU A 613 18.71 -36.43 21.65
C GLU A 613 18.91 -36.33 20.12
N TRP A 614 19.91 -37.03 19.59
CA TRP A 614 20.15 -37.13 18.14
C TRP A 614 19.09 -38.02 17.45
N ASP A 615 18.70 -39.12 18.10
CA ASP A 615 17.68 -40.04 17.59
C ASP A 615 16.25 -39.44 17.65
N GLU A 616 15.95 -38.62 18.66
CA GLU A 616 14.70 -37.84 18.76
C GLU A 616 14.58 -36.81 17.62
N ARG A 617 15.63 -35.99 17.41
CA ARG A 617 15.66 -34.99 16.33
C ARG A 617 15.56 -35.62 14.94
N ASN A 618 16.11 -36.82 14.74
CA ASN A 618 15.97 -37.54 13.48
C ASN A 618 14.57 -38.16 13.29
N ARG A 619 13.88 -38.54 14.37
CA ARG A 619 12.46 -38.94 14.33
C ARG A 619 11.57 -37.78 13.94
N GLU A 620 11.75 -36.61 14.56
CA GLU A 620 11.01 -35.38 14.23
C GLU A 620 11.25 -34.95 12.78
N ARG A 621 12.52 -34.96 12.32
CA ARG A 621 12.87 -34.65 10.93
C ARG A 621 12.23 -35.64 9.94
N SER A 622 12.11 -36.90 10.33
CA SER A 622 11.46 -37.93 9.52
C SER A 622 9.94 -37.78 9.48
N GLN A 623 9.31 -37.33 10.57
CA GLN A 623 7.89 -36.99 10.60
C GLN A 623 7.60 -35.76 9.73
N TYR A 624 8.39 -34.69 9.88
CA TYR A 624 8.30 -33.49 9.05
C TYR A 624 8.41 -33.79 7.55
N LEU A 625 9.35 -34.64 7.15
CA LEU A 625 9.50 -35.04 5.75
C LEU A 625 8.34 -35.92 5.27
N LYS A 626 7.80 -36.82 6.10
CA LYS A 626 6.60 -37.60 5.75
C LYS A 626 5.38 -36.70 5.56
N GLU A 627 5.24 -35.67 6.37
CA GLU A 627 4.15 -34.70 6.31
C GLU A 627 4.26 -33.80 5.07
N LYS A 628 5.47 -33.29 4.80
CA LYS A 628 5.78 -32.43 3.64
C LYS A 628 5.56 -33.11 2.28
N TYR A 629 5.62 -34.43 2.22
CA TYR A 629 5.42 -35.20 0.99
C TYR A 629 4.13 -36.05 0.98
N LYS A 630 3.23 -35.83 1.95
CA LYS A 630 1.95 -36.56 2.07
C LYS A 630 1.00 -36.27 0.91
N ASP A 631 1.06 -35.05 0.35
CA ASP A 631 0.14 -34.57 -0.69
C ASP A 631 0.69 -34.64 -2.12
N LYS A 632 1.88 -35.23 -2.33
CA LYS A 632 2.48 -35.43 -3.66
C LYS A 632 2.35 -36.87 -4.18
N LYS A 633 1.15 -37.45 -4.10
CA LYS A 633 0.82 -38.71 -4.75
C LYS A 633 0.06 -38.47 -6.06
N THR A 634 0.76 -38.61 -7.18
CA THR A 634 0.14 -38.98 -8.47
C THR A 634 0.26 -40.51 -8.67
N PRO A 635 -0.69 -41.19 -9.33
CA PRO A 635 -0.88 -42.64 -9.16
C PRO A 635 0.13 -43.59 -9.83
N ASP A 636 1.14 -43.12 -10.57
CA ASP A 636 1.89 -44.01 -11.49
C ASP A 636 3.39 -44.21 -11.22
N ASN A 637 3.92 -43.86 -10.05
CA ASN A 637 5.30 -44.27 -9.70
C ASN A 637 5.53 -44.42 -8.19
N ALA A 638 5.13 -45.55 -7.62
CA ALA A 638 5.48 -45.93 -6.25
C ALA A 638 6.95 -46.39 -6.19
N VAL A 639 7.87 -45.47 -5.90
CA VAL A 639 9.24 -45.83 -5.47
C VAL A 639 9.14 -46.47 -4.09
N LYS A 640 9.28 -47.80 -4.02
CA LYS A 640 9.52 -48.54 -2.78
C LYS A 640 10.83 -48.05 -2.17
N VAL A 641 10.76 -47.29 -1.08
CA VAL A 641 11.92 -46.99 -0.24
C VAL A 641 12.16 -48.19 0.69
N THR A 642 13.03 -49.10 0.28
CA THR A 642 13.59 -50.15 1.16
C THR A 642 14.85 -49.63 1.84
N TYR A 643 14.81 -49.51 3.16
CA TYR A 643 15.99 -49.20 3.97
C TYR A 643 16.83 -50.48 4.15
N LYS A 644 18.06 -50.50 3.62
CA LYS A 644 19.07 -51.47 4.06
C LYS A 644 19.56 -51.04 5.44
N LYS A 645 19.34 -51.89 6.46
CA LYS A 645 20.04 -51.83 7.75
C LYS A 645 21.55 -51.78 7.48
N THR A 646 22.20 -50.67 7.77
CA THR A 646 23.66 -50.60 7.85
C THR A 646 24.13 -51.43 9.03
N ARG A 647 24.88 -52.50 8.73
CA ARG A 647 25.70 -53.25 9.68
C ARG A 647 26.72 -52.29 10.31
N ASN A 648 26.92 -52.43 11.62
CA ASN A 648 28.02 -51.79 12.34
C ASN A 648 29.35 -52.32 11.77
N TYR A 649 30.14 -51.43 11.18
CA TYR A 649 31.54 -51.69 10.87
C TYR A 649 32.38 -51.05 11.97
N THR A 650 32.93 -51.88 12.86
CA THR A 650 33.99 -51.49 13.79
C THR A 650 35.31 -51.32 13.03
N SER A 651 36.25 -50.59 13.64
CA SER A 651 37.46 -50.03 13.05
C SER A 651 38.50 -51.00 12.48
N ASP A 652 38.28 -52.32 12.55
CA ASP A 652 39.29 -53.32 12.14
C ASP A 652 39.22 -53.70 10.64
N ASP A 653 38.11 -53.39 9.94
CA ASP A 653 37.95 -53.73 8.52
C ASP A 653 38.68 -52.77 7.54
N ASN A 654 39.21 -51.64 8.03
CA ASN A 654 39.95 -50.68 7.19
C ASN A 654 41.44 -51.03 6.99
N GLN A 655 41.98 -52.00 7.72
CA GLN A 655 43.34 -52.49 7.51
C GLN A 655 43.40 -53.45 6.28
N GLY A 656 42.43 -54.37 6.15
CA GLY A 656 42.39 -55.36 5.07
C GLY A 656 42.09 -54.81 3.66
N LEU A 657 41.42 -53.65 3.57
CA LEU A 657 41.18 -52.96 2.28
C LEU A 657 42.37 -52.11 1.82
N ARG A 658 43.22 -51.66 2.76
CA ARG A 658 44.45 -50.93 2.42
C ARG A 658 45.55 -51.86 1.89
N ASP A 659 45.57 -53.11 2.33
CA ASP A 659 46.57 -54.10 1.88
C ASP A 659 46.25 -54.72 0.51
N ARG A 660 44.98 -54.72 0.06
CA ARG A 660 44.59 -55.18 -1.28
C ARG A 660 44.79 -54.17 -2.41
N ALA A 661 45.11 -52.92 -2.11
CA ALA A 661 45.33 -51.87 -3.12
C ALA A 661 46.78 -51.83 -3.66
N LYS A 662 47.69 -52.67 -3.14
CA LYS A 662 49.12 -52.65 -3.51
C LYS A 662 49.55 -53.58 -4.66
N HIS A 663 48.64 -54.34 -5.29
CA HIS A 663 49.02 -55.33 -6.31
C HIS A 663 48.23 -55.30 -7.63
N PHE A 664 47.78 -54.13 -8.09
CA PHE A 664 47.35 -54.01 -9.49
C PHE A 664 48.37 -53.20 -10.29
N SER A 665 48.89 -53.83 -11.33
CA SER A 665 49.71 -53.12 -12.32
C SER A 665 48.85 -52.11 -13.09
N LYS A 666 49.50 -51.06 -13.62
CA LYS A 666 48.81 -49.99 -14.38
C LYS A 666 48.02 -50.53 -15.58
N SER A 667 48.48 -51.64 -16.19
CA SER A 667 47.79 -52.32 -17.30
C SER A 667 46.48 -52.99 -16.84
N GLU A 668 46.45 -53.63 -15.68
CA GLU A 668 45.25 -54.26 -15.13
C GLU A 668 44.18 -53.23 -14.75
N TRP A 669 44.60 -52.08 -14.21
CA TRP A 669 43.68 -50.98 -13.90
C TRP A 669 43.03 -50.40 -15.16
N THR A 670 43.81 -50.30 -16.23
CA THR A 670 43.34 -49.77 -17.52
C THR A 670 42.38 -50.76 -18.20
N SER A 671 42.64 -52.07 -18.07
CA SER A 671 41.77 -53.14 -18.59
C SER A 671 40.40 -53.15 -17.90
N LYS A 672 40.37 -53.14 -16.57
CA LYS A 672 39.11 -53.13 -15.80
C LYS A 672 38.27 -51.86 -16.03
N ASN A 673 38.91 -50.71 -16.26
CA ASN A 673 38.18 -49.49 -16.62
C ASN A 673 37.61 -49.50 -18.03
N ARG A 674 38.28 -50.20 -18.97
CA ARG A 674 37.71 -50.45 -20.31
C ARG A 674 36.50 -51.36 -20.23
N GLU A 675 36.57 -52.45 -19.46
CA GLU A 675 35.42 -53.34 -19.24
C GLU A 675 34.24 -52.61 -18.58
N ARG A 676 34.51 -51.80 -17.55
CA ARG A 676 33.48 -50.98 -16.88
C ARG A 676 32.86 -49.96 -17.83
N SER A 677 33.65 -49.31 -18.68
CA SER A 677 33.15 -48.36 -19.68
C SER A 677 32.34 -49.05 -20.78
N GLN A 678 32.72 -50.25 -21.21
CA GLN A 678 31.96 -51.04 -22.18
C GLN A 678 30.63 -51.55 -21.59
N TYR A 679 30.63 -51.97 -20.34
CA TYR A 679 29.42 -52.37 -19.62
C TYR A 679 28.44 -51.19 -19.48
N LEU A 680 28.92 -50.00 -19.11
CA LEU A 680 28.08 -48.80 -19.01
C LEU A 680 27.54 -48.36 -20.38
N ARG A 681 28.33 -48.48 -21.45
CA ARG A 681 27.85 -48.20 -22.82
C ARG A 681 26.81 -49.20 -23.32
N LYS A 682 26.88 -50.47 -22.92
CA LYS A 682 25.85 -51.48 -23.23
C LYS A 682 24.57 -51.30 -22.41
N LYS A 683 24.67 -50.75 -21.20
CA LYS A 683 23.52 -50.50 -20.31
C LYS A 683 22.72 -49.25 -20.70
N HIS A 684 23.33 -48.34 -21.45
CA HIS A 684 22.75 -47.04 -21.84
C HIS A 684 22.59 -46.87 -23.37
N LYS A 685 22.65 -47.98 -24.11
CA LYS A 685 22.04 -48.15 -25.43
C LYS A 685 20.79 -49.00 -25.25
#